data_AF-A0AAP6XLM6-F1
#
_entry.id   AF-A0AAP6XLM6-F1
#
_cell.length_a   1.000
_cell.length_b   1.000
_cell.length_c   1.000
_cell.angle_alpha   90.00
_cell.angle_beta   90.00
_cell.angle_gamma   90.00
#
_symmetry.space_group_name_H-M   'P 1'
#
loop_
_entity.id
_entity.type
_entity.pdbx_description
1 polymer ?
#
loop_
_entity_poly.entity_id
_entity_poly.type
_entity_poly.pdbx_seq_one_letter_code
_entity_poly.pdbx_strand_id
1 'polypeptide(L)'
;MRNIMKPAATASSRTRRSVRGVAAVVASLALAAGLGSYPVDAQETSVTATTAESAVASENVEASEIASAETAVSETDVAETVAPAAQTTGPVSATQPSVAEKAPVQTTRFGAVDTITIDDPTGEAWQFGGKASPEDIFGIKRIGDGEIEEILTLTADGKNLDPESYGFTNNAEGGYIAFDMNALDVVPPKHIEVKVRATNDATYTIAESDEVPTARALAATGYGQNPQAARAATLANDGQARAANDTKWSEEVRLNSEIVGTGRQKFENIGTEPYLEVRPTGEHPDQVGRDIRITRVVVRNIEDNTRKPNNRAMIVKNDAADEQFYFKDATELKNEKNRIKGFEAAFFNPETGESPVAQQLIIYSGQDSIKVGIDGVPAWVDNLDTLRQRYAVEVYGSFRIPTEPTPPETSPTEEPEPEPESVVQGETTIGNATFRVVSETDPKNPMTLSEVNTTGANPYQTTAKFDQRSNFSGAVVQVKAPNSVLAVEQYGFHIDMLESGVDLDRRVISATKDSVVFEVFPVKDGKRIDSALVEKGATLAATTRFTDQPNNIDATITVKGTQVPRKVTEPTPLPRPTDENWLVKRLPNPELAKKCGLKVAIVADLSTSLKYADTNGFQASRTAASAMVDALAGTPTEVGIYHFSRTAGTDTEAVSVQDPQGVQTVKNAIAKWRDPTEKDKSEGATNWEAGLKAVQNQNYDVVYFITDGMPTWDDTGWQKAGEDGTGAYVQEKSLNQAIIAANALKSDGTRIVPLMVDLTLKAGNTVTRDYVLRNALPNGATGSLDPGRVRFQRIGARNPGDYPRATYKYPGNEIIVNIEEAQKKEAKREGYWHFFKGEDITKDPNAWSHGLREVKQMGEDISGDGDTIRVEGYSKLTEQLKSLATGLKNDCEGTFTVQKRIVNADGSVENAQAKDWSFTVNAGNENVLDTGDGTLKSNSVGITGDDGKVRWRTVNEDHATFSVVETQKDPYRIFQRDGANAVCSIRETEDSKTSFNLPISSNKENGINVDIPGYSHVTCVFDNYEPKDEFVKLELEKLDATDKSVLSNAKFEVRSDREGDGPFAVAWDEASQTYKTEAKLAVSKPYYLVETQAPTKNSQSYSLLVAPVEFQIVAGEDGSVVQIRDGENWTSEVVGAGLWTERPDKFDAATGYLQVANVRQGDLPKTGGVGLQLPILFGGALIAAGVLVGRRKVAV
;
A
#
# COMPACT_ATOMS: atom_id res chain seq x y z
N MET A 1 67.45 -4.51 16.87
CA MET A 1 68.77 -5.21 16.82
C MET A 1 68.52 -6.69 17.01
N ARG A 2 69.19 -7.59 16.25
CA ARG A 2 69.30 -9.07 16.44
C ARG A 2 67.99 -9.88 16.58
N ASN A 3 67.72 -11.00 15.90
CA ASN A 3 68.35 -11.73 14.77
C ASN A 3 67.17 -12.31 13.94
N ILE A 4 67.12 -12.23 12.60
CA ILE A 4 67.76 -13.13 11.63
C ILE A 4 67.49 -14.64 11.90
N MET A 5 66.52 -15.25 11.19
CA MET A 5 66.75 -16.38 10.25
C MET A 5 65.47 -16.80 9.47
N LYS A 6 65.63 -16.99 8.15
CA LYS A 6 64.86 -17.88 7.25
C LYS A 6 65.83 -19.06 6.87
N PRO A 7 65.53 -20.07 6.01
CA PRO A 7 64.29 -20.39 5.26
C PRO A 7 63.87 -21.89 5.21
N ALA A 8 62.76 -22.14 4.50
CA ALA A 8 62.43 -23.26 3.59
C ALA A 8 62.98 -24.71 3.76
N ALA A 9 62.02 -25.65 3.79
CA ALA A 9 61.91 -26.90 3.00
C ALA A 9 63.13 -27.81 2.70
N THR A 10 63.02 -29.06 3.15
CA THR A 10 63.46 -30.34 2.52
C THR A 10 63.03 -31.48 3.47
N ALA A 11 63.00 -32.79 3.17
CA ALA A 11 62.73 -33.63 2.01
C ALA A 11 63.27 -35.05 2.36
N SER A 12 62.45 -36.08 2.16
CA SER A 12 62.86 -37.49 1.89
C SER A 12 63.35 -38.46 3.03
N SER A 13 62.46 -39.44 3.33
CA SER A 13 62.67 -40.89 3.11
C SER A 13 63.11 -41.88 4.23
N ARG A 14 62.69 -43.16 4.03
CA ARG A 14 63.24 -44.46 4.50
C ARG A 14 63.09 -44.82 6.00
N THR A 15 62.81 -46.06 6.43
CA THR A 15 62.28 -47.34 5.86
C THR A 15 61.81 -48.23 7.06
N ARG A 16 61.00 -49.30 6.97
CA ARG A 16 61.13 -50.56 6.19
C ARG A 16 59.79 -51.34 6.10
N ARG A 17 59.58 -51.96 4.91
CA ARG A 17 59.01 -53.30 4.56
C ARG A 17 58.14 -54.08 5.56
N SER A 18 57.14 -54.86 5.13
CA SER A 18 56.86 -55.44 3.78
C SER A 18 55.32 -55.61 3.56
N VAL A 19 54.71 -56.29 2.56
CA VAL A 19 55.05 -57.49 1.73
C VAL A 19 54.52 -57.34 0.27
N ARG A 20 54.37 -58.45 -0.47
CA ARG A 20 53.84 -58.68 -1.84
C ARG A 20 52.45 -58.03 -2.10
N GLY A 21 52.06 -57.57 -3.30
CA GLY A 21 52.80 -57.36 -4.58
C GLY A 21 52.00 -57.73 -5.85
N VAL A 22 52.30 -57.09 -7.01
CA VAL A 22 51.85 -57.42 -8.41
C VAL A 22 50.36 -57.06 -8.73
N ALA A 23 49.92 -56.61 -9.93
CA ALA A 23 50.51 -55.78 -11.00
C ALA A 23 49.41 -55.29 -12.02
N ALA A 24 49.81 -54.38 -12.94
CA ALA A 24 49.27 -54.05 -14.28
C ALA A 24 47.87 -54.50 -14.79
N VAL A 25 47.01 -53.52 -15.12
CA VAL A 25 46.57 -53.12 -16.49
C VAL A 25 46.07 -54.17 -17.53
N VAL A 26 44.86 -53.91 -18.07
CA VAL A 26 44.24 -54.35 -19.36
C VAL A 26 43.48 -55.71 -19.48
N ALA A 27 42.14 -55.56 -19.62
CA ALA A 27 41.11 -56.28 -20.41
C ALA A 27 41.19 -57.79 -20.80
N SER A 28 40.04 -58.50 -20.71
CA SER A 28 39.23 -59.01 -21.86
C SER A 28 38.28 -60.19 -21.53
N LEU A 29 37.02 -60.13 -22.00
CA LEU A 29 36.13 -61.24 -22.48
C LEU A 29 35.79 -62.44 -21.53
N ALA A 30 34.67 -63.17 -21.65
CA ALA A 30 33.34 -62.96 -22.27
C ALA A 30 32.34 -64.10 -21.87
N LEU A 31 31.03 -63.84 -22.03
CA LEU A 31 29.85 -64.71 -22.34
C LEU A 31 28.60 -64.00 -21.74
N ALA A 32 27.54 -63.64 -22.48
CA ALA A 32 26.49 -64.46 -23.12
C ALA A 32 25.61 -65.21 -22.10
N ALA A 33 24.27 -65.12 -22.10
CA ALA A 33 23.29 -64.40 -22.95
C ALA A 33 21.96 -64.20 -22.15
N GLY A 34 20.95 -63.43 -22.57
CA GLY A 34 20.77 -62.50 -23.70
C GLY A 34 19.29 -62.26 -24.05
N LEU A 35 19.02 -61.33 -24.99
CA LEU A 35 17.70 -60.98 -25.59
C LEU A 35 16.67 -60.32 -24.64
N GLY A 36 15.90 -59.29 -25.01
CA GLY A 36 15.77 -58.45 -26.23
C GLY A 36 14.45 -57.64 -26.12
N SER A 37 14.12 -56.56 -26.84
CA SER A 37 14.76 -55.72 -27.89
C SER A 37 13.96 -54.39 -27.94
N TYR A 38 14.49 -53.16 -28.07
CA TYR A 38 15.26 -52.55 -29.20
C TYR A 38 14.45 -52.42 -30.52
N PRO A 39 14.71 -51.43 -31.41
CA PRO A 39 15.37 -50.09 -31.21
C PRO A 39 14.86 -48.92 -32.14
N VAL A 40 15.42 -47.70 -31.97
CA VAL A 40 15.58 -46.54 -32.93
C VAL A 40 14.35 -46.04 -33.75
N ASP A 41 14.34 -44.89 -34.46
CA ASP A 41 15.42 -43.98 -34.95
C ASP A 41 14.99 -42.48 -34.98
N ALA A 42 15.88 -41.58 -35.42
CA ALA A 42 15.65 -40.13 -35.44
C ALA A 42 15.39 -39.55 -36.86
N GLN A 43 14.53 -38.51 -36.95
CA GLN A 43 14.50 -37.60 -38.10
C GLN A 43 13.87 -36.22 -37.77
N GLU A 44 13.88 -35.29 -38.74
CA GLU A 44 13.67 -33.85 -38.56
C GLU A 44 12.20 -33.37 -38.75
N THR A 45 12.00 -32.05 -38.69
CA THR A 45 10.91 -31.25 -39.30
C THR A 45 9.49 -31.27 -38.71
N SER A 46 9.20 -30.20 -37.94
CA SER A 46 8.21 -29.14 -38.27
C SER A 46 6.68 -29.31 -38.05
N VAL A 47 6.09 -28.27 -37.43
CA VAL A 47 4.71 -27.72 -37.48
C VAL A 47 3.46 -28.50 -37.00
N THR A 48 2.79 -27.91 -36.00
CA THR A 48 1.32 -27.83 -35.73
C THR A 48 0.45 -29.02 -35.28
N ALA A 49 -0.47 -28.65 -34.36
CA ALA A 49 -1.88 -29.08 -34.23
C ALA A 49 -2.28 -30.39 -33.49
N THR A 50 -2.63 -30.21 -32.20
CA THR A 50 -3.95 -30.55 -31.56
C THR A 50 -4.46 -32.00 -31.39
N THR A 51 -5.07 -32.22 -30.20
CA THR A 51 -6.20 -33.14 -29.85
C THR A 51 -5.91 -34.49 -29.16
N ALA A 52 -6.77 -34.80 -28.17
CA ALA A 52 -6.62 -35.79 -27.09
C ALA A 52 -7.37 -37.13 -27.26
N GLU A 53 -7.04 -38.12 -26.41
CA GLU A 53 -7.92 -39.15 -25.78
C GLU A 53 -7.30 -39.50 -24.38
N SER A 54 -8.01 -39.85 -23.27
CA SER A 54 -8.97 -40.93 -22.96
C SER A 54 -8.37 -42.35 -22.98
N ALA A 55 -8.65 -43.32 -22.08
CA ALA A 55 -9.46 -43.42 -20.83
C ALA A 55 -8.72 -44.38 -19.82
N VAL A 56 -9.23 -44.89 -18.68
CA VAL A 56 -10.25 -45.96 -18.41
C VAL A 56 -10.28 -46.13 -16.85
N ALA A 57 -11.42 -46.05 -16.11
CA ALA A 57 -12.40 -47.09 -15.70
C ALA A 57 -11.86 -48.28 -14.83
N SER A 58 -12.60 -48.95 -13.92
CA SER A 58 -13.99 -48.84 -13.46
C SER A 58 -14.30 -49.69 -12.18
N GLU A 59 -15.60 -49.79 -11.82
CA GLU A 59 -16.31 -50.70 -10.86
C GLU A 59 -16.54 -50.19 -9.41
N ASN A 60 -17.75 -50.13 -8.80
CA ASN A 60 -19.05 -50.87 -8.80
C ASN A 60 -19.20 -51.79 -7.53
N VAL A 61 -20.38 -52.09 -6.95
CA VAL A 61 -21.79 -52.00 -7.41
C VAL A 61 -22.83 -51.89 -6.24
N GLU A 62 -23.97 -51.21 -6.48
CA GLU A 62 -25.38 -51.47 -6.01
C GLU A 62 -25.79 -51.74 -4.53
N ALA A 63 -27.04 -51.55 -4.07
CA ALA A 63 -28.24 -50.80 -4.52
C ALA A 63 -29.16 -50.56 -3.29
N SER A 64 -30.01 -49.52 -3.22
CA SER A 64 -31.40 -49.39 -3.75
C SER A 64 -32.08 -48.20 -3.01
N GLU A 65 -33.24 -47.58 -3.26
CA GLU A 65 -34.33 -47.49 -4.28
C GLU A 65 -35.35 -46.44 -3.70
N ILE A 66 -36.22 -45.64 -4.36
CA ILE A 66 -36.54 -45.11 -5.71
C ILE A 66 -37.34 -43.78 -5.45
N ALA A 67 -37.72 -42.85 -6.35
CA ALA A 67 -37.60 -42.60 -7.81
C ALA A 67 -37.95 -41.10 -8.08
N SER A 68 -37.73 -40.63 -9.33
CA SER A 68 -38.37 -39.46 -10.00
C SER A 68 -38.04 -38.03 -9.50
N ALA A 69 -37.81 -37.01 -10.33
CA ALA A 69 -37.79 -36.85 -11.81
C ALA A 69 -36.81 -35.67 -12.16
N GLU A 70 -35.93 -35.72 -13.19
CA GLU A 70 -36.15 -35.47 -14.65
C GLU A 70 -36.58 -34.00 -14.99
N THR A 71 -35.98 -33.24 -15.95
CA THR A 71 -34.86 -33.45 -16.91
C THR A 71 -34.26 -32.12 -17.47
N ALA A 72 -33.15 -32.21 -18.25
CA ALA A 72 -32.53 -31.33 -19.30
C ALA A 72 -33.15 -29.93 -19.69
N VAL A 73 -32.43 -28.83 -20.02
CA VAL A 73 -31.17 -28.50 -20.78
C VAL A 73 -31.41 -28.12 -22.28
N SER A 74 -30.60 -27.17 -22.83
CA SER A 74 -30.46 -26.72 -24.25
C SER A 74 -31.56 -25.76 -24.82
N GLU A 75 -31.37 -24.91 -25.86
CA GLU A 75 -30.22 -24.63 -26.79
C GLU A 75 -30.23 -23.20 -27.45
N THR A 76 -29.50 -23.01 -28.56
CA THR A 76 -28.87 -21.78 -29.14
C THR A 76 -29.58 -20.97 -30.28
N ASP A 77 -29.03 -19.77 -30.56
CA ASP A 77 -28.72 -19.10 -31.87
C ASP A 77 -29.72 -18.33 -32.82
N VAL A 78 -29.35 -17.05 -33.07
CA VAL A 78 -29.07 -16.35 -34.38
C VAL A 78 -30.18 -15.96 -35.41
N ALA A 79 -30.55 -14.65 -35.37
CA ALA A 79 -30.49 -13.57 -36.42
C ALA A 79 -31.42 -13.39 -37.67
N GLU A 80 -31.46 -12.11 -38.11
CA GLU A 80 -31.65 -11.48 -39.46
C GLU A 80 -33.03 -11.18 -40.17
N THR A 81 -33.46 -9.90 -40.07
CA THR A 81 -33.73 -8.91 -41.18
C THR A 81 -35.08 -8.70 -41.95
N VAL A 82 -35.22 -7.42 -42.40
CA VAL A 82 -36.02 -6.77 -43.50
C VAL A 82 -37.56 -6.48 -43.39
N ALA A 83 -37.96 -5.31 -43.92
CA ALA A 83 -39.33 -4.77 -44.14
C ALA A 83 -39.65 -4.69 -45.69
N PRO A 84 -40.57 -3.88 -46.31
CA PRO A 84 -41.55 -2.87 -45.83
C PRO A 84 -42.95 -2.76 -46.55
N ALA A 85 -43.80 -1.84 -46.05
CA ALA A 85 -44.77 -0.94 -46.75
C ALA A 85 -46.10 -1.41 -47.46
N ALA A 86 -47.24 -1.30 -46.73
CA ALA A 86 -48.51 -0.56 -47.01
C ALA A 86 -49.39 -0.71 -48.30
N GLN A 87 -50.74 -0.91 -48.13
CA GLN A 87 -51.83 0.06 -48.49
C GLN A 87 -53.33 -0.38 -48.28
N THR A 88 -54.17 0.61 -47.87
CA THR A 88 -55.61 0.92 -48.19
C THR A 88 -56.90 0.17 -47.67
N THR A 89 -57.80 1.00 -47.05
CA THR A 89 -59.30 1.07 -47.07
C THR A 89 -60.22 0.29 -46.09
N GLY A 90 -61.32 0.94 -45.62
CA GLY A 90 -62.31 0.50 -44.59
C GLY A 90 -63.80 0.49 -45.08
N PRO A 91 -64.86 0.90 -44.31
CA PRO A 91 -64.90 1.77 -43.11
C PRO A 91 -65.97 1.46 -41.98
N VAL A 92 -66.06 2.35 -40.97
CA VAL A 92 -67.07 2.54 -39.86
C VAL A 92 -67.29 1.42 -38.81
N SER A 93 -67.53 1.71 -37.51
CA SER A 93 -67.77 2.99 -36.81
C SER A 93 -67.25 3.03 -35.36
N ALA A 94 -66.69 4.18 -34.95
CA ALA A 94 -66.55 4.77 -33.59
C ALA A 94 -66.62 3.86 -32.33
N THR A 95 -65.65 3.83 -31.41
CA THR A 95 -64.34 4.52 -31.26
C THR A 95 -63.55 3.74 -30.17
N GLN A 96 -62.24 3.84 -29.97
CA GLN A 96 -61.17 4.68 -30.54
C GLN A 96 -59.88 3.83 -30.67
N PRO A 97 -58.92 4.16 -31.57
CA PRO A 97 -57.80 3.25 -31.84
C PRO A 97 -56.70 3.28 -30.77
N SER A 98 -56.17 2.10 -30.43
CA SER A 98 -54.89 1.93 -29.74
C SER A 98 -53.74 2.35 -30.65
N VAL A 99 -52.81 3.16 -30.12
CA VAL A 99 -51.49 3.35 -30.74
C VAL A 99 -50.72 2.04 -30.60
N ALA A 100 -50.02 1.60 -31.65
CA ALA A 100 -49.07 0.50 -31.51
C ALA A 100 -47.82 1.03 -30.79
N GLU A 101 -47.50 0.49 -29.62
CA GLU A 101 -46.35 0.93 -28.84
C GLU A 101 -45.05 0.77 -29.64
N LYS A 102 -44.43 1.91 -29.91
CA LYS A 102 -43.01 2.00 -30.23
C LYS A 102 -42.26 1.66 -28.94
N ALA A 103 -41.29 0.74 -28.98
CA ALA A 103 -40.47 0.43 -27.81
C ALA A 103 -39.89 1.74 -27.23
N PRO A 104 -40.06 2.02 -25.92
CA PRO A 104 -39.86 3.37 -25.39
C PRO A 104 -38.42 3.84 -25.56
N VAL A 105 -37.45 2.93 -25.39
CA VAL A 105 -36.02 3.20 -25.66
C VAL A 105 -35.69 2.91 -27.13
N GLN A 106 -34.90 3.79 -27.74
CA GLN A 106 -34.32 3.70 -29.07
C GLN A 106 -32.81 4.00 -28.97
N THR A 107 -31.99 3.39 -29.83
CA THR A 107 -30.54 3.62 -29.84
C THR A 107 -30.01 3.69 -31.27
N THR A 108 -29.11 4.64 -31.53
CA THR A 108 -28.40 4.78 -32.81
C THR A 108 -26.92 5.11 -32.56
N ARG A 109 -26.01 4.33 -33.14
CA ARG A 109 -24.56 4.49 -32.98
C ARG A 109 -23.92 5.21 -34.16
N PHE A 110 -22.94 6.07 -33.88
CA PHE A 110 -22.06 6.67 -34.87
C PHE A 110 -20.60 6.66 -34.38
N GLY A 111 -19.77 5.79 -34.97
CA GLY A 111 -18.40 5.56 -34.50
C GLY A 111 -18.38 4.88 -33.13
N ALA A 112 -17.81 5.55 -32.13
CA ALA A 112 -17.76 5.12 -30.73
C ALA A 112 -18.82 5.81 -29.84
N VAL A 113 -19.80 6.49 -30.43
CA VAL A 113 -20.84 7.23 -29.69
C VAL A 113 -22.21 6.62 -29.93
N ASP A 114 -22.88 6.23 -28.85
CA ASP A 114 -24.27 5.82 -28.84
C ASP A 114 -25.16 7.03 -28.50
N THR A 115 -26.18 7.28 -29.32
CA THR A 115 -27.27 8.20 -29.02
C THR A 115 -28.48 7.38 -28.62
N ILE A 116 -29.01 7.64 -27.42
CA ILE A 116 -30.11 6.93 -26.78
C ILE A 116 -31.28 7.90 -26.65
N THR A 117 -32.47 7.49 -27.09
CA THR A 117 -33.69 8.30 -26.99
C THR A 117 -34.77 7.50 -26.28
N ILE A 118 -35.42 8.08 -25.28
CA ILE A 118 -36.55 7.46 -24.57
C ILE A 118 -37.79 8.32 -24.79
N ASP A 119 -38.85 7.75 -25.37
CA ASP A 119 -40.16 8.40 -25.57
C ASP A 119 -41.22 7.74 -24.67
N ASP A 120 -41.65 8.43 -23.61
CA ASP A 120 -42.73 8.00 -22.71
C ASP A 120 -43.69 9.16 -22.37
N PRO A 121 -44.59 9.56 -23.29
CA PRO A 121 -45.51 10.69 -23.07
C PRO A 121 -46.50 10.46 -21.92
N THR A 122 -46.66 9.20 -21.53
CA THR A 122 -47.56 8.65 -20.49
C THR A 122 -46.94 8.64 -19.10
N GLY A 123 -45.63 8.40 -19.00
CA GLY A 123 -44.94 8.07 -17.75
C GLY A 123 -45.04 6.60 -17.34
N GLU A 124 -45.53 5.71 -18.22
CA GLU A 124 -45.79 4.29 -17.90
C GLU A 124 -44.51 3.43 -17.90
N ALA A 125 -43.53 3.73 -18.76
CA ALA A 125 -42.25 3.03 -18.79
C ALA A 125 -41.41 3.35 -17.54
N TRP A 126 -41.52 4.57 -17.03
CA TRP A 126 -40.98 4.99 -15.73
C TRP A 126 -41.87 4.62 -14.53
N GLN A 127 -42.95 3.85 -14.73
CA GLN A 127 -43.92 3.44 -13.69
C GLN A 127 -44.45 4.62 -12.85
N PHE A 128 -44.78 5.73 -13.52
CA PHE A 128 -45.23 7.00 -12.93
C PHE A 128 -44.25 7.59 -11.90
N GLY A 129 -42.96 7.27 -12.02
CA GLY A 129 -41.90 7.63 -11.07
C GLY A 129 -41.38 6.44 -10.25
N GLY A 130 -42.08 5.30 -10.23
CA GLY A 130 -41.70 4.10 -9.47
C GLY A 130 -40.37 3.44 -9.86
N LYS A 131 -39.76 3.84 -10.99
CA LYS A 131 -38.38 3.46 -11.38
C LYS A 131 -37.28 4.30 -10.73
N ALA A 132 -37.61 5.39 -10.03
CA ALA A 132 -36.62 6.14 -9.27
C ALA A 132 -36.09 5.27 -8.12
N SER A 133 -34.78 5.36 -7.86
CA SER A 133 -34.16 4.76 -6.68
C SER A 133 -34.64 5.46 -5.41
N PRO A 134 -34.46 4.85 -4.22
CA PRO A 134 -34.73 5.52 -2.95
C PRO A 134 -33.79 6.69 -2.62
N GLU A 135 -32.85 7.04 -3.50
CA GLU A 135 -31.98 8.22 -3.44
C GLU A 135 -32.42 9.30 -4.47
N ASP A 136 -33.66 9.20 -4.97
CA ASP A 136 -34.27 10.07 -5.99
C ASP A 136 -33.51 10.07 -7.34
N ILE A 137 -32.96 8.93 -7.77
CA ILE A 137 -32.17 8.80 -9.02
C ILE A 137 -32.88 7.89 -10.04
N PHE A 138 -32.97 8.30 -11.30
CA PHE A 138 -33.40 7.42 -12.40
C PHE A 138 -32.20 6.75 -13.10
N GLY A 139 -32.36 5.49 -13.50
CA GLY A 139 -31.32 4.71 -14.20
C GLY A 139 -31.71 4.21 -15.60
N ILE A 140 -30.71 4.10 -16.47
CA ILE A 140 -30.77 3.48 -17.80
C ILE A 140 -29.64 2.45 -17.87
N LYS A 141 -29.99 1.17 -18.05
CA LYS A 141 -29.06 0.03 -18.10
C LYS A 141 -28.60 -0.25 -19.54
N ARG A 142 -27.31 -0.53 -19.72
CA ARG A 142 -26.67 -0.94 -20.98
C ARG A 142 -26.58 -2.46 -21.04
N ILE A 143 -27.03 -3.04 -22.15
CA ILE A 143 -27.10 -4.48 -22.39
C ILE A 143 -26.34 -4.84 -23.67
N GLY A 144 -25.17 -5.43 -23.49
CA GLY A 144 -24.21 -5.82 -24.53
C GLY A 144 -22.78 -5.80 -23.98
N ASP A 145 -21.82 -6.39 -24.71
CA ASP A 145 -20.40 -6.34 -24.33
C ASP A 145 -19.87 -4.89 -24.30
N GLY A 146 -18.84 -4.63 -23.50
CA GLY A 146 -18.14 -3.35 -23.41
C GLY A 146 -18.69 -2.36 -22.37
N GLU A 147 -17.91 -1.31 -22.16
CA GLU A 147 -18.08 -0.29 -21.11
C GLU A 147 -18.46 1.09 -21.69
N ILE A 148 -19.14 1.89 -20.86
CA ILE A 148 -19.37 3.33 -21.04
C ILE A 148 -18.07 4.08 -20.64
N GLU A 149 -17.60 4.99 -21.50
CA GLU A 149 -16.39 5.78 -21.26
C GLU A 149 -16.70 7.21 -20.79
N GLU A 150 -17.81 7.80 -21.24
CA GLU A 150 -18.13 9.22 -21.04
C GLU A 150 -19.62 9.49 -21.35
N ILE A 151 -20.29 10.35 -20.57
CA ILE A 151 -21.57 10.96 -20.99
C ILE A 151 -21.27 12.32 -21.62
N LEU A 152 -21.61 12.47 -22.91
CA LEU A 152 -21.34 13.68 -23.70
C LEU A 152 -22.42 14.75 -23.53
N THR A 153 -23.70 14.32 -23.46
CA THR A 153 -24.87 15.17 -23.23
C THR A 153 -26.02 14.34 -22.66
N LEU A 154 -26.81 14.90 -21.74
CA LEU A 154 -28.08 14.33 -21.29
C LEU A 154 -29.15 15.42 -21.25
N THR A 155 -30.21 15.23 -22.01
CA THR A 155 -31.36 16.15 -22.13
C THR A 155 -32.64 15.45 -21.68
N ALA A 156 -33.44 16.12 -20.84
CA ALA A 156 -34.74 15.65 -20.38
C ALA A 156 -35.82 16.69 -20.74
N ASP A 157 -36.90 16.26 -21.39
CA ASP A 157 -38.03 17.08 -21.85
C ASP A 157 -37.64 18.38 -22.61
N GLY A 158 -36.49 18.33 -23.30
CA GLY A 158 -35.93 19.46 -24.07
C GLY A 158 -34.99 20.39 -23.28
N LYS A 159 -34.80 20.14 -21.98
CA LYS A 159 -33.81 20.81 -21.12
C LYS A 159 -32.55 19.95 -21.02
N ASN A 160 -31.39 20.48 -21.43
CA ASN A 160 -30.12 19.83 -21.14
C ASN A 160 -29.86 19.90 -19.62
N LEU A 161 -29.57 18.77 -18.98
CA LEU A 161 -29.23 18.74 -17.56
C LEU A 161 -27.78 19.20 -17.35
N ASP A 162 -27.49 19.72 -16.16
CA ASP A 162 -26.14 20.08 -15.77
C ASP A 162 -25.30 18.81 -15.51
N PRO A 163 -23.98 18.79 -15.82
CA PRO A 163 -23.13 17.61 -15.61
C PRO A 163 -23.04 17.13 -14.15
N GLU A 164 -23.36 18.01 -13.19
CA GLU A 164 -23.44 17.67 -11.76
C GLU A 164 -24.67 16.80 -11.44
N SER A 165 -25.68 16.73 -12.32
CA SER A 165 -26.95 16.02 -12.12
C SER A 165 -27.02 14.64 -12.79
N TYR A 166 -25.93 14.15 -13.38
CA TYR A 166 -25.85 12.81 -13.96
C TYR A 166 -24.47 12.17 -13.83
N GLY A 167 -24.42 10.85 -13.99
CA GLY A 167 -23.20 10.05 -13.96
C GLY A 167 -23.41 8.68 -14.58
N PHE A 168 -22.35 7.88 -14.62
CA PHE A 168 -22.40 6.48 -15.06
C PHE A 168 -21.56 5.56 -14.18
N THR A 169 -21.81 4.26 -14.27
CA THR A 169 -20.93 3.22 -13.73
C THR A 169 -20.77 2.10 -14.74
N ASN A 170 -19.67 1.34 -14.64
CA ASN A 170 -19.56 0.00 -15.20
C ASN A 170 -19.27 -0.96 -14.05
N ASN A 171 -20.01 -2.05 -13.95
CA ASN A 171 -19.81 -3.08 -12.93
C ASN A 171 -20.07 -4.48 -13.52
N ALA A 172 -19.97 -5.53 -12.69
CA ALA A 172 -20.16 -6.92 -13.12
C ALA A 172 -21.59 -7.26 -13.60
N GLU A 173 -22.56 -6.36 -13.42
CA GLU A 173 -23.97 -6.51 -13.80
C GLU A 173 -24.36 -5.66 -15.03
N GLY A 174 -23.45 -4.79 -15.49
CA GLY A 174 -23.61 -3.97 -16.70
C GLY A 174 -23.02 -2.57 -16.59
N GLY A 175 -23.20 -1.80 -17.67
CA GLY A 175 -23.03 -0.35 -17.65
C GLY A 175 -24.34 0.32 -17.28
N TYR A 176 -24.31 1.39 -16.48
CA TYR A 176 -25.49 2.15 -16.08
C TYR A 176 -25.25 3.64 -16.28
N ILE A 177 -26.22 4.34 -16.86
CA ILE A 177 -26.32 5.81 -16.94
C ILE A 177 -27.40 6.22 -15.94
N ALA A 178 -27.16 7.23 -15.10
CA ALA A 178 -28.17 7.66 -14.12
C ALA A 178 -28.19 9.18 -13.93
N PHE A 179 -29.35 9.71 -13.51
CA PHE A 179 -29.60 11.15 -13.38
C PHE A 179 -30.59 11.48 -12.25
N ASP A 180 -30.39 12.65 -11.63
CA ASP A 180 -31.15 13.14 -10.48
C ASP A 180 -32.59 13.51 -10.87
N MET A 181 -33.59 12.95 -10.16
CA MET A 181 -35.00 13.29 -10.34
C MET A 181 -35.29 14.77 -10.00
N ASN A 182 -34.54 15.37 -9.08
CA ASN A 182 -34.68 16.76 -8.66
C ASN A 182 -34.18 17.76 -9.70
N ALA A 183 -33.39 17.31 -10.69
CA ALA A 183 -32.95 18.12 -11.82
C ALA A 183 -34.02 18.25 -12.93
N LEU A 184 -35.12 17.47 -12.84
CA LEU A 184 -36.16 17.41 -13.86
C LEU A 184 -37.26 18.46 -13.65
N ASP A 185 -37.74 19.05 -14.75
CA ASP A 185 -38.89 19.96 -14.72
C ASP A 185 -40.24 19.20 -14.69
N VAL A 186 -40.23 17.91 -15.02
CA VAL A 186 -41.39 17.00 -15.04
C VAL A 186 -40.95 15.62 -14.53
N VAL A 187 -41.74 15.03 -13.63
CA VAL A 187 -41.48 13.71 -13.04
C VAL A 187 -42.70 12.80 -13.24
N PRO A 188 -42.54 11.57 -13.79
CA PRO A 188 -41.35 11.11 -14.50
C PRO A 188 -41.11 11.91 -15.80
N PRO A 189 -39.88 11.88 -16.35
CA PRO A 189 -39.56 12.59 -17.59
C PRO A 189 -40.23 11.93 -18.79
N LYS A 190 -40.71 12.72 -19.75
CA LYS A 190 -41.50 12.20 -20.89
C LYS A 190 -40.69 11.97 -22.15
N HIS A 191 -39.56 12.64 -22.27
CA HIS A 191 -38.59 12.46 -23.33
C HIS A 191 -37.16 12.58 -22.77
N ILE A 192 -36.29 11.62 -23.04
CA ILE A 192 -34.85 11.68 -22.73
C ILE A 192 -34.06 11.56 -24.02
N GLU A 193 -33.01 12.37 -24.21
CA GLU A 193 -31.96 12.13 -25.19
C GLU A 193 -30.60 12.13 -24.48
N VAL A 194 -29.89 10.99 -24.53
CA VAL A 194 -28.52 10.84 -24.00
C VAL A 194 -27.56 10.59 -25.15
N LYS A 195 -26.34 11.10 -25.05
CA LYS A 195 -25.22 10.69 -25.89
C LYS A 195 -24.07 10.22 -25.01
N VAL A 196 -23.59 9.01 -25.24
CA VAL A 196 -22.49 8.41 -24.49
C VAL A 196 -21.41 7.89 -25.43
N ARG A 197 -20.16 8.00 -25.00
CA ARG A 197 -19.04 7.29 -25.61
C ARG A 197 -18.98 5.89 -24.99
N ALA A 198 -18.88 4.86 -25.82
CA ALA A 198 -18.82 3.48 -25.36
C ALA A 198 -17.93 2.64 -26.29
N THR A 199 -17.16 1.73 -25.70
CA THR A 199 -16.19 0.86 -26.40
C THR A 199 -16.82 0.03 -27.51
N ASN A 200 -17.95 -0.62 -27.24
CA ASN A 200 -18.72 -1.47 -28.16
C ASN A 200 -20.16 -0.97 -28.33
N ASP A 201 -20.86 -1.49 -29.34
CA ASP A 201 -22.30 -1.31 -29.52
C ASP A 201 -23.13 -2.13 -28.52
N ALA A 202 -24.31 -1.61 -28.16
CA ALA A 202 -25.24 -2.25 -27.22
C ALA A 202 -26.68 -1.78 -27.40
N THR A 203 -27.58 -2.47 -26.70
CA THR A 203 -28.97 -2.04 -26.46
C THR A 203 -29.08 -1.40 -25.08
N TYR A 204 -30.15 -0.62 -24.85
CA TYR A 204 -30.38 0.08 -23.59
C TYR A 204 -31.82 -0.10 -23.10
N THR A 205 -32.01 -0.17 -21.80
CA THR A 205 -33.33 -0.25 -21.13
C THR A 205 -33.40 0.75 -19.98
N ILE A 206 -34.62 1.11 -19.54
CA ILE A 206 -34.80 1.72 -18.22
C ILE A 206 -34.42 0.66 -17.17
N ALA A 207 -33.71 1.06 -16.11
CA ALA A 207 -33.34 0.18 -15.00
C ALA A 207 -34.50 0.05 -13.99
N GLU A 208 -34.55 -1.07 -13.25
CA GLU A 208 -35.42 -1.18 -12.07
C GLU A 208 -34.92 -0.30 -10.91
N SER A 209 -35.81 0.07 -9.97
CA SER A 209 -35.51 0.97 -8.84
C SER A 209 -34.36 0.46 -7.94
N ASP A 210 -34.21 -0.87 -7.85
CA ASP A 210 -33.16 -1.58 -7.12
C ASP A 210 -31.90 -1.89 -7.96
N GLU A 211 -31.95 -1.71 -9.29
CA GLU A 211 -30.78 -1.77 -10.18
C GLU A 211 -30.05 -0.42 -10.30
N VAL A 212 -30.67 0.70 -9.94
CA VAL A 212 -30.06 2.04 -10.09
C VAL A 212 -28.85 2.19 -9.13
N PRO A 213 -27.64 2.51 -9.63
CA PRO A 213 -26.49 2.76 -8.77
C PRO A 213 -26.71 3.93 -7.79
N THR A 214 -26.11 3.85 -6.61
CA THR A 214 -26.19 4.92 -5.59
C THR A 214 -25.47 6.19 -6.04
N ALA A 215 -25.86 7.34 -5.47
CA ALA A 215 -25.20 8.62 -5.69
C ALA A 215 -23.67 8.54 -5.48
N ARG A 216 -23.22 7.74 -4.50
CA ARG A 216 -21.79 7.52 -4.21
C ARG A 216 -21.08 6.75 -5.32
N ALA A 217 -21.72 5.78 -5.95
CA ALA A 217 -21.14 5.04 -7.08
C ALA A 217 -21.03 5.93 -8.34
N LEU A 218 -22.01 6.83 -8.54
CA LEU A 218 -22.07 7.78 -9.65
C LEU A 218 -21.15 9.01 -9.48
N ALA A 219 -20.74 9.32 -8.25
CA ALA A 219 -19.94 10.51 -7.95
C ALA A 219 -18.55 10.51 -8.59
N ALA A 220 -18.01 9.33 -8.95
CA ALA A 220 -16.74 9.20 -9.65
C ALA A 220 -16.78 9.69 -11.12
N THR A 221 -17.97 9.86 -11.70
CA THR A 221 -18.17 10.10 -13.15
C THR A 221 -19.00 11.34 -13.48
N GLY A 222 -19.38 12.14 -12.48
CA GLY A 222 -20.00 13.47 -12.67
C GLY A 222 -20.95 13.89 -11.53
N TYR A 223 -21.65 12.91 -10.95
CA TYR A 223 -22.78 13.15 -10.04
C TYR A 223 -22.36 13.90 -8.75
N GLY A 224 -22.98 15.05 -8.48
CA GLY A 224 -22.79 15.84 -7.26
C GLY A 224 -21.46 16.60 -7.11
N GLN A 225 -20.65 16.72 -8.17
CA GLN A 225 -19.28 17.27 -8.16
C GLN A 225 -19.19 18.81 -7.97
N ASN A 226 -19.73 19.37 -6.87
CA ASN A 226 -19.62 20.81 -6.56
C ASN A 226 -19.63 21.12 -5.05
N PRO A 227 -18.64 21.86 -4.51
CA PRO A 227 -18.54 22.17 -3.07
C PRO A 227 -19.64 23.09 -2.53
N GLN A 228 -20.47 23.71 -3.38
CA GLN A 228 -21.68 24.41 -2.94
C GLN A 228 -22.91 23.49 -2.92
N ALA A 229 -23.01 22.51 -3.84
CA ALA A 229 -24.02 21.46 -3.78
C ALA A 229 -23.77 20.49 -2.61
N ALA A 230 -22.50 20.14 -2.32
CA ALA A 230 -22.11 19.37 -1.15
C ALA A 230 -22.56 20.01 0.19
N ARG A 231 -22.78 21.34 0.20
CA ARG A 231 -23.30 22.09 1.35
C ARG A 231 -24.84 22.14 1.44
N ALA A 232 -25.54 21.60 0.44
CA ALA A 232 -26.96 21.28 0.47
C ALA A 232 -27.18 19.77 0.72
N ALA A 233 -26.32 18.91 0.13
CA ALA A 233 -26.32 17.47 0.38
C ALA A 233 -25.97 17.08 1.83
N THR A 234 -25.32 17.97 2.60
CA THR A 234 -25.11 17.80 4.06
C THR A 234 -26.39 17.89 4.91
N LEU A 235 -27.57 17.89 4.28
CA LEU A 235 -28.89 17.73 4.92
C LEU A 235 -29.63 16.44 4.49
N ALA A 236 -28.97 15.52 3.77
CA ALA A 236 -29.50 14.22 3.39
C ALA A 236 -28.49 13.10 3.73
N ASN A 237 -28.61 12.52 4.94
CA ASN A 237 -27.71 11.47 5.46
C ASN A 237 -27.98 10.06 4.85
N ASP A 238 -28.61 10.00 3.69
CA ASP A 238 -29.31 8.80 3.22
C ASP A 238 -28.37 7.76 2.57
N GLY A 239 -27.19 8.18 2.10
CA GLY A 239 -26.20 7.30 1.45
C GLY A 239 -25.26 6.53 2.39
N GLN A 240 -25.21 6.81 3.69
CA GLN A 240 -24.35 6.10 4.65
C GLN A 240 -25.11 5.03 5.46
N ALA A 241 -26.41 5.19 5.69
CA ALA A 241 -27.19 4.38 6.63
C ALA A 241 -27.62 2.97 6.13
N ARG A 242 -27.13 2.53 4.97
CA ARG A 242 -27.46 1.20 4.39
C ARG A 242 -26.38 0.12 4.56
N ALA A 243 -25.17 0.48 4.99
CA ALA A 243 -24.06 -0.47 5.13
C ALA A 243 -23.92 -1.06 6.56
N ALA A 244 -24.41 -0.35 7.59
CA ALA A 244 -24.28 -0.75 8.99
C ALA A 244 -25.59 -0.48 9.77
N ASN A 245 -25.81 -1.22 10.86
CA ASN A 245 -27.05 -1.16 11.66
C ASN A 245 -27.03 -0.05 12.74
N ASP A 246 -26.26 1.02 12.53
CA ASP A 246 -25.84 1.96 13.59
C ASP A 246 -26.85 3.08 13.87
N THR A 247 -28.15 2.77 13.74
CA THR A 247 -29.25 3.66 14.13
C THR A 247 -30.10 3.03 15.23
N LYS A 248 -30.28 3.77 16.33
CA LYS A 248 -31.27 3.47 17.36
C LYS A 248 -32.57 4.23 17.10
N TRP A 249 -33.64 3.71 17.69
CA TRP A 249 -34.85 4.50 17.91
C TRP A 249 -34.60 5.43 19.11
N SER A 250 -34.86 6.73 18.95
CA SER A 250 -34.74 7.76 20.00
C SER A 250 -35.60 7.46 21.23
N GLU A 251 -35.36 8.17 22.34
CA GLU A 251 -36.35 8.28 23.41
C GLU A 251 -37.72 8.73 22.86
N GLU A 252 -38.80 8.42 23.59
CA GLU A 252 -40.15 8.74 23.14
C GLU A 252 -40.42 10.25 23.12
N VAL A 253 -40.71 10.80 21.94
CA VAL A 253 -41.08 12.20 21.75
C VAL A 253 -42.59 12.33 21.49
N ARG A 254 -43.20 13.34 22.10
CA ARG A 254 -44.58 13.73 21.80
C ARG A 254 -44.63 14.48 20.47
N LEU A 255 -45.34 13.95 19.49
CA LEU A 255 -45.57 14.62 18.21
C LEU A 255 -46.70 15.66 18.36
N ASN A 256 -46.69 16.68 17.51
CA ASN A 256 -47.83 17.58 17.37
C ASN A 256 -48.93 16.89 16.55
N SER A 257 -50.03 16.53 17.21
CA SER A 257 -51.10 15.69 16.65
C SER A 257 -52.50 16.29 16.84
N GLU A 258 -52.72 17.51 16.33
CA GLU A 258 -54.07 18.08 16.32
C GLU A 258 -55.03 17.21 15.47
N ILE A 259 -56.28 17.10 15.90
CA ILE A 259 -57.34 16.45 15.12
C ILE A 259 -57.62 17.32 13.89
N VAL A 260 -57.30 16.81 12.69
CA VAL A 260 -57.48 17.47 11.39
C VAL A 260 -58.71 16.97 10.64
N GLY A 261 -59.23 15.80 10.98
CA GLY A 261 -60.38 15.19 10.30
C GLY A 261 -61.23 14.29 11.20
N THR A 262 -62.44 14.01 10.73
CA THR A 262 -63.37 13.03 11.31
C THR A 262 -64.33 12.55 10.24
N GLY A 263 -64.96 11.40 10.48
CA GLY A 263 -65.97 10.81 9.62
C GLY A 263 -66.36 9.44 10.15
N ARG A 264 -66.99 8.61 9.31
CA ARG A 264 -67.21 7.18 9.59
C ARG A 264 -66.65 6.34 8.45
N GLN A 265 -65.91 5.29 8.78
CA GLN A 265 -65.41 4.31 7.79
C GLN A 265 -65.48 2.88 8.33
N LYS A 266 -65.40 1.89 7.42
CA LYS A 266 -65.46 0.47 7.78
C LYS A 266 -64.05 -0.01 8.16
N PHE A 267 -63.83 -0.24 9.44
CA PHE A 267 -62.66 -0.90 9.99
C PHE A 267 -62.89 -2.42 10.08
N GLU A 268 -61.85 -3.22 9.87
CA GLU A 268 -61.98 -4.68 9.75
C GLU A 268 -62.61 -5.35 11.00
N ASN A 269 -62.10 -5.03 12.19
CA ASN A 269 -62.45 -5.73 13.44
C ASN A 269 -63.43 -4.98 14.37
N ILE A 270 -63.84 -3.74 14.02
CA ILE A 270 -64.86 -2.97 14.75
C ILE A 270 -66.06 -2.51 13.89
N GLY A 271 -66.03 -2.69 12.57
CA GLY A 271 -67.14 -2.33 11.69
C GLY A 271 -67.14 -0.86 11.27
N THR A 272 -68.32 -0.34 10.90
CA THR A 272 -68.47 1.03 10.36
C THR A 272 -68.61 2.07 11.47
N GLU A 273 -67.48 2.47 12.05
CA GLU A 273 -67.39 3.31 13.24
C GLU A 273 -66.79 4.71 12.97
N PRO A 274 -67.00 5.69 13.87
CA PRO A 274 -66.45 7.02 13.68
C PRO A 274 -64.96 7.06 13.99
N TYR A 275 -64.25 8.03 13.42
CA TYR A 275 -62.81 8.19 13.62
C TYR A 275 -62.39 9.62 13.98
N LEU A 276 -61.25 9.71 14.66
CA LEU A 276 -60.44 10.93 14.78
C LEU A 276 -59.23 10.78 13.87
N GLU A 277 -59.01 11.73 12.96
CA GLU A 277 -57.82 11.78 12.11
C GLU A 277 -56.87 12.86 12.61
N VAL A 278 -55.61 12.50 12.78
CA VAL A 278 -54.49 13.41 13.07
C VAL A 278 -53.45 13.30 11.97
N ARG A 279 -52.69 14.37 11.72
CA ARG A 279 -51.46 14.34 10.91
C ARG A 279 -50.30 14.70 11.81
N PRO A 280 -49.58 13.72 12.38
CA PRO A 280 -48.53 14.03 13.36
C PRO A 280 -47.35 14.71 12.69
N THR A 281 -46.88 15.82 13.27
CA THR A 281 -45.65 16.50 12.86
C THR A 281 -44.64 16.50 14.00
N GLY A 282 -43.37 16.26 13.64
CA GLY A 282 -42.22 16.36 14.53
C GLY A 282 -40.93 16.12 13.74
N GLU A 283 -39.81 16.46 14.37
CA GLU A 283 -38.44 16.31 13.85
C GLU A 283 -37.50 16.07 15.04
N HIS A 284 -36.37 15.41 14.81
CA HIS A 284 -35.29 15.27 15.78
C HIS A 284 -34.00 15.87 15.20
N PRO A 285 -33.15 16.59 15.98
CA PRO A 285 -31.93 17.21 15.44
C PRO A 285 -31.02 16.23 14.71
N ASP A 286 -30.84 15.04 15.29
CA ASP A 286 -29.99 13.96 14.77
C ASP A 286 -30.79 12.91 13.97
N GLN A 287 -31.92 13.29 13.34
CA GLN A 287 -32.74 12.34 12.60
C GLN A 287 -32.04 11.84 11.32
N VAL A 288 -32.05 10.52 11.11
CA VAL A 288 -31.55 9.84 9.90
C VAL A 288 -32.73 9.18 9.20
N GLY A 289 -32.98 9.54 7.94
CA GLY A 289 -34.20 9.16 7.23
C GLY A 289 -35.44 9.93 7.70
N ARG A 290 -36.54 9.83 6.95
CA ARG A 290 -37.77 10.61 7.20
C ARG A 290 -38.78 9.92 8.13
N ASP A 291 -38.46 8.72 8.59
CA ASP A 291 -39.37 7.82 9.29
C ASP A 291 -39.46 8.06 10.81
N ILE A 292 -40.69 8.17 11.30
CA ILE A 292 -41.02 8.19 12.72
C ILE A 292 -41.79 6.92 13.05
N ARG A 293 -41.25 6.07 13.92
CA ARG A 293 -41.95 4.88 14.41
C ARG A 293 -42.83 5.26 15.59
N ILE A 294 -44.14 5.04 15.45
CA ILE A 294 -45.11 5.33 16.50
C ILE A 294 -44.88 4.40 17.68
N THR A 295 -44.70 4.99 18.86
CA THR A 295 -44.50 4.26 20.13
C THR A 295 -45.85 3.97 20.78
N ARG A 296 -46.75 4.96 20.81
CA ARG A 296 -48.13 4.84 21.29
C ARG A 296 -49.04 5.95 20.78
N VAL A 297 -50.33 5.64 20.72
CA VAL A 297 -51.41 6.58 20.43
C VAL A 297 -52.36 6.63 21.62
N VAL A 298 -52.61 7.84 22.12
CA VAL A 298 -53.48 8.11 23.27
C VAL A 298 -54.70 8.90 22.82
N VAL A 299 -55.89 8.45 23.23
CA VAL A 299 -57.14 9.21 23.04
C VAL A 299 -57.75 9.50 24.41
N ARG A 300 -57.81 10.78 24.80
CA ARG A 300 -58.43 11.24 26.05
C ARG A 300 -59.67 12.07 25.76
N ASN A 301 -60.77 11.75 26.42
CA ASN A 301 -61.87 12.70 26.61
C ASN A 301 -61.46 13.74 27.68
N ILE A 302 -61.45 15.01 27.30
CA ILE A 302 -60.95 16.13 28.12
C ILE A 302 -62.09 16.96 28.77
N GLU A 303 -63.34 16.75 28.37
CA GLU A 303 -64.51 17.43 28.96
C GLU A 303 -65.18 16.54 30.03
N ASP A 304 -65.22 16.97 31.29
CA ASP A 304 -65.58 16.07 32.41
C ASP A 304 -67.01 15.45 32.30
N ASN A 305 -67.91 16.06 31.53
CA ASN A 305 -69.32 15.64 31.36
C ASN A 305 -69.66 14.84 30.07
N THR A 306 -68.74 14.63 29.12
CA THR A 306 -69.04 13.83 27.90
C THR A 306 -68.60 12.36 28.01
N ARG A 307 -69.10 11.54 27.09
CA ARG A 307 -68.92 10.07 27.08
C ARG A 307 -67.47 9.69 26.74
N LYS A 308 -66.90 8.74 27.51
CA LYS A 308 -65.58 8.17 27.22
C LYS A 308 -65.59 7.46 25.85
N PRO A 309 -64.46 7.43 25.12
CA PRO A 309 -64.27 6.43 24.06
C PRO A 309 -64.29 5.02 24.67
N ASN A 310 -64.69 4.02 23.89
CA ASN A 310 -64.47 2.63 24.30
C ASN A 310 -62.97 2.29 24.20
N ASN A 311 -62.49 1.28 24.94
CA ASN A 311 -61.10 0.82 24.84
C ASN A 311 -60.88 -0.24 23.74
N ARG A 312 -61.86 -0.39 22.85
CA ARG A 312 -61.74 -1.10 21.57
C ARG A 312 -61.49 -0.08 20.47
N ALA A 313 -60.32 -0.17 19.84
CA ALA A 313 -59.87 0.80 18.84
C ALA A 313 -59.29 0.10 17.61
N MET A 314 -59.45 0.74 16.46
CA MET A 314 -58.66 0.45 15.26
C MET A 314 -57.81 1.69 14.95
N ILE A 315 -56.53 1.49 14.62
CA ILE A 315 -55.64 2.57 14.20
C ILE A 315 -55.17 2.25 12.79
N VAL A 316 -55.29 3.22 11.88
CA VAL A 316 -55.03 3.04 10.45
C VAL A 316 -54.22 4.21 9.92
N LYS A 317 -53.20 3.95 9.11
CA LYS A 317 -52.42 4.97 8.39
C LYS A 317 -53.00 5.17 6.99
N ASN A 318 -53.11 6.42 6.54
CA ASN A 318 -53.40 6.81 5.13
C ASN A 318 -54.60 6.14 4.43
N ASP A 319 -55.58 5.59 5.16
CA ASP A 319 -56.62 4.68 4.64
C ASP A 319 -56.11 3.39 3.98
N ALA A 320 -54.85 3.01 4.22
CA ALA A 320 -54.28 1.74 3.79
C ALA A 320 -55.06 0.56 4.40
N ALA A 321 -55.41 -0.43 3.58
CA ALA A 321 -56.18 -1.59 4.02
C ALA A 321 -55.35 -2.60 4.83
N ASP A 322 -54.03 -2.52 4.68
CA ASP A 322 -52.98 -3.41 5.14
C ASP A 322 -52.18 -2.86 6.34
N GLU A 323 -52.19 -1.54 6.58
CA GLU A 323 -51.65 -0.90 7.80
C GLU A 323 -52.73 -0.65 8.88
N GLN A 324 -53.54 -1.67 9.19
CA GLN A 324 -54.63 -1.62 10.19
C GLN A 324 -54.29 -2.35 11.50
N PHE A 325 -54.31 -1.63 12.63
CA PHE A 325 -53.90 -2.13 13.95
C PHE A 325 -55.09 -2.20 14.92
N TYR A 326 -55.53 -3.41 15.26
CA TYR A 326 -56.68 -3.65 16.13
C TYR A 326 -56.29 -3.86 17.60
N PHE A 327 -56.73 -2.94 18.46
CA PHE A 327 -56.57 -3.03 19.91
C PHE A 327 -57.90 -3.46 20.54
N LYS A 328 -58.00 -4.75 20.88
CA LYS A 328 -59.18 -5.36 21.49
C LYS A 328 -59.44 -4.89 22.93
N ASP A 329 -58.38 -4.66 23.70
CA ASP A 329 -58.45 -4.33 25.12
C ASP A 329 -57.36 -3.28 25.44
N ALA A 330 -57.46 -2.10 24.84
CA ALA A 330 -56.49 -1.01 25.03
C ALA A 330 -56.45 -0.52 26.49
N THR A 331 -55.31 0.04 26.92
CA THR A 331 -55.06 0.42 28.33
C THR A 331 -55.99 1.56 28.74
N GLU A 332 -56.89 1.33 29.69
CA GLU A 332 -57.87 2.34 30.13
C GLU A 332 -57.21 3.51 30.89
N LEU A 333 -57.24 4.70 30.29
CA LEU A 333 -56.76 5.93 30.91
C LEU A 333 -57.82 6.50 31.85
N LYS A 334 -57.44 6.73 33.11
CA LYS A 334 -58.33 7.18 34.19
C LYS A 334 -57.93 8.56 34.69
N ASN A 335 -58.91 9.40 35.04
CA ASN A 335 -58.65 10.70 35.67
C ASN A 335 -58.45 10.56 37.19
N GLU A 336 -58.09 11.65 37.86
CA GLU A 336 -57.87 11.74 39.32
C GLU A 336 -59.02 11.19 40.18
N LYS A 337 -60.25 11.19 39.63
CA LYS A 337 -61.48 10.69 40.28
C LYS A 337 -61.69 9.18 40.02
N ASN A 338 -60.65 8.48 39.55
CA ASN A 338 -60.62 7.08 39.10
C ASN A 338 -61.67 6.74 38.02
N ARG A 339 -62.12 7.74 37.24
CA ARG A 339 -63.07 7.54 36.14
C ARG A 339 -62.31 7.34 34.84
N ILE A 340 -62.67 6.31 34.08
CA ILE A 340 -62.09 6.07 32.76
C ILE A 340 -62.53 7.20 31.82
N LYS A 341 -61.55 7.86 31.22
CA LYS A 341 -61.73 8.99 30.30
C LYS A 341 -61.05 8.77 28.95
N GLY A 342 -60.21 7.75 28.79
CA GLY A 342 -59.55 7.50 27.52
C GLY A 342 -59.01 6.08 27.39
N PHE A 343 -58.24 5.85 26.34
CA PHE A 343 -57.42 4.66 26.17
C PHE A 343 -56.03 5.01 25.61
N GLU A 344 -55.09 4.12 25.83
CA GLU A 344 -53.75 4.14 25.24
C GLU A 344 -53.53 2.83 24.47
N ALA A 345 -53.11 2.97 23.21
CA ALA A 345 -52.69 1.89 22.34
C ALA A 345 -51.17 1.97 22.16
N ALA A 346 -50.43 1.05 22.77
CA ALA A 346 -48.98 0.96 22.65
C ALA A 346 -48.58 0.11 21.44
N PHE A 347 -47.51 0.50 20.76
CA PHE A 347 -46.99 -0.10 19.53
C PHE A 347 -45.53 -0.55 19.68
N PHE A 348 -44.72 0.26 20.35
CA PHE A 348 -43.28 0.05 20.50
C PHE A 348 -42.73 0.83 21.69
N ASN A 349 -41.85 0.21 22.46
CA ASN A 349 -41.09 0.86 23.54
C ASN A 349 -39.61 1.02 23.10
N PRO A 350 -39.12 2.26 22.89
CA PRO A 350 -37.75 2.48 22.44
C PRO A 350 -36.68 2.15 23.51
N GLU A 351 -37.01 2.21 24.80
CA GLU A 351 -36.06 1.93 25.90
C GLU A 351 -35.71 0.43 26.00
N THR A 352 -36.66 -0.44 25.66
CA THR A 352 -36.54 -1.91 25.81
C THR A 352 -36.49 -2.66 24.48
N GLY A 353 -36.83 -2.00 23.37
CA GLY A 353 -37.00 -2.62 22.07
C GLY A 353 -38.31 -3.43 21.91
N GLU A 354 -39.11 -3.57 22.96
CA GLU A 354 -40.32 -4.42 22.93
C GLU A 354 -41.45 -3.80 22.07
N SER A 355 -42.10 -4.62 21.25
CA SER A 355 -43.28 -4.24 20.46
C SER A 355 -44.46 -5.17 20.81
N PRO A 356 -45.56 -4.67 21.43
CA PRO A 356 -46.77 -5.46 21.69
C PRO A 356 -47.61 -5.77 20.43
N VAL A 357 -47.20 -5.29 19.26
CA VAL A 357 -47.82 -5.58 17.94
C VAL A 357 -46.77 -6.15 16.99
N ALA A 358 -47.18 -7.04 16.08
CA ALA A 358 -46.27 -7.76 15.19
C ALA A 358 -45.76 -6.95 13.98
N GLN A 359 -46.43 -5.84 13.65
CA GLN A 359 -46.06 -4.92 12.57
C GLN A 359 -45.63 -3.58 13.16
N GLN A 360 -44.75 -2.85 12.47
CA GLN A 360 -44.34 -1.51 12.89
C GLN A 360 -45.27 -0.47 12.25
N LEU A 361 -45.77 0.48 13.04
CA LEU A 361 -46.45 1.67 12.50
C LEU A 361 -45.42 2.78 12.31
N ILE A 362 -45.01 3.00 11.06
CA ILE A 362 -44.08 4.05 10.65
C ILE A 362 -44.84 5.12 9.86
N ILE A 363 -44.62 6.40 10.20
CA ILE A 363 -45.16 7.55 9.48
C ILE A 363 -44.05 8.48 8.97
N TYR A 364 -44.37 9.26 7.93
CA TYR A 364 -43.59 10.41 7.49
C TYR A 364 -44.22 11.72 7.98
N SER A 365 -43.39 12.57 8.60
CA SER A 365 -43.81 13.79 9.32
C SER A 365 -44.70 14.70 8.48
N GLY A 366 -45.94 14.95 8.93
CA GLY A 366 -46.92 15.83 8.28
C GLY A 366 -47.49 15.36 6.93
N GLN A 367 -46.89 14.37 6.28
CA GLN A 367 -47.39 13.76 5.04
C GLN A 367 -48.49 12.75 5.35
N ASP A 368 -48.22 11.86 6.30
CA ASP A 368 -49.13 10.76 6.66
C ASP A 368 -50.20 11.20 7.69
N SER A 369 -51.37 10.57 7.61
CA SER A 369 -52.42 10.70 8.62
C SER A 369 -52.71 9.39 9.35
N ILE A 370 -52.98 9.50 10.65
CA ILE A 370 -53.39 8.39 11.50
C ILE A 370 -54.87 8.58 11.84
N LYS A 371 -55.70 7.61 11.43
CA LYS A 371 -57.11 7.53 11.78
C LYS A 371 -57.33 6.54 12.91
N VAL A 372 -57.86 7.05 14.02
CA VAL A 372 -58.24 6.26 15.20
C VAL A 372 -59.75 6.04 15.17
N GLY A 373 -60.16 4.86 14.73
CA GLY A 373 -61.55 4.37 14.78
C GLY A 373 -61.93 3.93 16.20
N ILE A 374 -63.07 4.42 16.70
CA ILE A 374 -63.48 4.25 18.10
C ILE A 374 -64.83 3.51 18.17
N ASP A 375 -64.82 2.31 18.75
CA ASP A 375 -66.01 1.49 18.95
C ASP A 375 -67.04 2.17 19.88
N GLY A 376 -68.32 2.05 19.53
CA GLY A 376 -69.43 2.17 20.50
C GLY A 376 -69.71 3.55 21.11
N VAL A 377 -69.25 4.67 20.51
CA VAL A 377 -69.52 6.03 21.02
C VAL A 377 -70.90 6.54 20.54
N PRO A 378 -71.96 6.54 21.37
CA PRO A 378 -73.29 6.89 20.90
C PRO A 378 -73.51 8.40 21.03
N ALA A 379 -73.96 9.04 19.95
CA ALA A 379 -73.93 10.49 19.71
C ALA A 379 -72.52 11.06 19.48
N TRP A 380 -71.83 10.51 18.47
CA TRP A 380 -70.73 11.20 17.78
C TRP A 380 -71.19 12.54 17.17
N VAL A 381 -70.24 13.44 16.91
CA VAL A 381 -70.50 14.75 16.29
C VAL A 381 -69.41 15.02 15.25
N ASP A 382 -69.77 15.07 13.97
CA ASP A 382 -68.80 15.25 12.87
C ASP A 382 -68.28 16.71 12.73
N ASN A 383 -68.50 17.56 13.74
CA ASN A 383 -67.96 18.92 13.78
C ASN A 383 -66.59 18.92 14.47
N LEU A 384 -65.55 19.22 13.69
CA LEU A 384 -64.15 19.13 14.09
C LEU A 384 -63.82 19.95 15.35
N ASP A 385 -64.30 21.19 15.45
CA ASP A 385 -64.01 22.06 16.60
C ASP A 385 -64.70 21.58 17.88
N THR A 386 -65.91 21.01 17.77
CA THR A 386 -66.59 20.34 18.88
C THR A 386 -65.85 19.07 19.33
N LEU A 387 -65.19 18.36 18.41
CA LEU A 387 -64.34 17.22 18.76
C LEU A 387 -63.04 17.66 19.44
N ARG A 388 -62.35 18.68 18.92
CA ARG A 388 -61.14 19.28 19.53
C ARG A 388 -61.37 19.79 20.96
N GLN A 389 -62.57 20.27 21.27
CA GLN A 389 -62.96 20.68 22.63
C GLN A 389 -63.28 19.49 23.57
N ARG A 390 -63.54 18.30 23.02
CA ARG A 390 -64.00 17.11 23.76
C ARG A 390 -62.96 16.02 23.90
N TYR A 391 -62.09 15.88 22.91
CA TYR A 391 -61.10 14.84 22.79
C TYR A 391 -59.75 15.44 22.44
N ALA A 392 -58.71 14.98 23.13
CA ALA A 392 -57.32 15.12 22.70
C ALA A 392 -56.85 13.78 22.15
N VAL A 393 -56.20 13.81 20.99
CA VAL A 393 -55.38 12.69 20.48
C VAL A 393 -53.93 13.10 20.68
N GLU A 394 -53.16 12.27 21.36
CA GLU A 394 -51.74 12.48 21.62
C GLU A 394 -50.98 11.33 20.96
N VAL A 395 -50.26 11.64 19.89
CA VAL A 395 -49.39 10.66 19.21
C VAL A 395 -47.97 10.83 19.72
N TYR A 396 -47.36 9.71 20.07
CA TYR A 396 -45.98 9.62 20.48
C TYR A 396 -45.20 8.78 19.47
N GLY A 397 -43.99 9.23 19.17
CA GLY A 397 -43.13 8.62 18.19
C GLY A 397 -41.68 8.62 18.65
N SER A 398 -40.93 7.69 18.10
CA SER A 398 -39.49 7.64 18.20
C SER A 398 -38.91 7.85 16.81
N PHE A 399 -37.84 8.62 16.74
CA PHE A 399 -37.13 8.95 15.52
C PHE A 399 -35.97 7.99 15.31
N ARG A 400 -35.66 7.65 14.06
CA ARG A 400 -34.42 6.95 13.74
C ARG A 400 -33.26 7.93 13.89
N ILE A 401 -32.33 7.64 14.79
CA ILE A 401 -31.17 8.50 15.12
C ILE A 401 -29.90 7.63 15.23
N PRO A 402 -28.68 8.19 15.10
CA PRO A 402 -27.46 7.44 15.35
C PRO A 402 -27.42 6.86 16.77
N THR A 403 -26.80 5.69 16.93
CA THR A 403 -26.37 5.24 18.26
C THR A 403 -25.28 6.16 18.80
N GLU A 404 -25.51 6.80 19.95
CA GLU A 404 -24.48 7.60 20.64
C GLU A 404 -23.22 6.76 20.89
N PRO A 405 -22.02 7.31 20.63
CA PRO A 405 -20.78 6.59 20.80
C PRO A 405 -20.51 6.31 22.29
N THR A 406 -20.62 5.04 22.67
CA THR A 406 -19.97 4.55 23.88
C THR A 406 -18.44 4.61 23.65
N PRO A 407 -17.61 5.07 24.61
CA PRO A 407 -16.17 5.13 24.41
C PRO A 407 -15.60 3.74 24.08
N PRO A 408 -14.81 3.59 22.99
CA PRO A 408 -14.40 2.29 22.53
C PRO A 408 -13.28 1.69 23.38
N GLU A 409 -13.62 0.72 24.23
CA GLU A 409 -12.83 -0.52 24.24
C GLU A 409 -13.30 -1.41 23.09
N THR A 410 -12.33 -1.87 22.31
CA THR A 410 -12.37 -2.78 21.15
C THR A 410 -13.41 -3.92 21.22
N SER A 411 -13.99 -4.46 20.14
CA SER A 411 -13.51 -4.64 18.76
C SER A 411 -14.68 -4.89 17.77
N PRO A 412 -14.45 -4.98 16.45
CA PRO A 412 -13.63 -4.11 15.60
C PRO A 412 -14.50 -3.54 14.47
N THR A 413 -14.94 -2.29 14.59
CA THR A 413 -15.36 -1.54 13.40
C THR A 413 -14.13 -1.32 12.52
N GLU A 414 -14.28 -1.44 11.20
CA GLU A 414 -13.29 -0.91 10.26
C GLU A 414 -13.30 0.61 10.42
N GLU A 415 -12.38 1.13 11.24
CA GLU A 415 -12.24 2.57 11.52
C GLU A 415 -12.28 3.37 10.21
N PRO A 416 -13.04 4.48 10.13
CA PRO A 416 -12.97 5.37 8.99
C PRO A 416 -11.50 5.77 8.78
N GLU A 417 -11.03 5.62 7.55
CA GLU A 417 -9.65 5.91 7.18
C GLU A 417 -9.34 7.38 7.52
N PRO A 418 -8.42 7.65 8.46
CA PRO A 418 -8.29 8.98 9.05
C PRO A 418 -7.80 9.97 8.00
N GLU A 419 -8.46 11.13 7.91
CA GLU A 419 -8.14 12.14 6.91
C GLU A 419 -6.63 12.50 6.97
N PRO A 420 -5.92 12.50 5.84
CA PRO A 420 -4.47 12.50 5.83
C PRO A 420 -3.91 13.81 6.39
N GLU A 421 -3.26 13.73 7.55
CA GLU A 421 -2.75 14.91 8.25
C GLU A 421 -1.57 15.54 7.49
N SER A 422 -1.58 16.88 7.39
CA SER A 422 -0.51 17.67 6.78
C SER A 422 0.56 18.04 7.80
N VAL A 423 1.63 17.24 7.88
CA VAL A 423 2.73 17.40 8.84
C VAL A 423 3.91 18.12 8.20
N VAL A 424 4.37 19.22 8.80
CA VAL A 424 5.58 19.93 8.33
C VAL A 424 6.82 19.12 8.70
N GLN A 425 7.47 18.54 7.69
CA GLN A 425 8.69 17.76 7.84
C GLN A 425 9.95 18.65 7.94
N GLY A 426 9.93 19.83 7.30
CA GLY A 426 10.96 20.85 7.52
C GLY A 426 10.72 22.17 6.78
N GLU A 427 11.41 23.22 7.24
CA GLU A 427 11.41 24.56 6.65
C GLU A 427 12.85 25.09 6.53
N THR A 428 13.18 25.69 5.38
CA THR A 428 14.44 26.44 5.17
C THR A 428 14.11 27.86 4.70
N THR A 429 14.76 28.87 5.29
CA THR A 429 14.63 30.28 4.85
C THR A 429 15.99 30.84 4.44
N ILE A 430 16.06 31.39 3.22
CA ILE A 430 17.26 31.99 2.61
C ILE A 430 16.91 33.43 2.20
N GLY A 431 17.31 34.40 3.02
CA GLY A 431 17.07 35.82 2.75
C GLY A 431 15.58 36.19 2.82
N ASN A 432 14.96 36.41 1.66
CA ASN A 432 13.54 36.72 1.48
C ASN A 432 12.73 35.56 0.85
N ALA A 433 13.29 34.34 0.89
CA ALA A 433 12.70 33.14 0.33
C ALA A 433 12.55 32.05 1.41
N THR A 434 11.35 31.48 1.55
CA THR A 434 11.07 30.37 2.47
C THR A 434 10.55 29.17 1.70
N PHE A 435 11.08 27.99 2.04
CA PHE A 435 10.80 26.70 1.40
C PHE A 435 10.37 25.71 2.47
N ARG A 436 9.25 25.02 2.24
CA ARG A 436 8.69 24.00 3.14
C ARG A 436 8.51 22.66 2.45
N VAL A 437 8.82 21.58 3.17
CA VAL A 437 8.41 20.23 2.83
C VAL A 437 7.40 19.77 3.87
N VAL A 438 6.24 19.32 3.38
CA VAL A 438 5.10 18.84 4.16
C VAL A 438 4.77 17.45 3.66
N SER A 439 4.49 16.51 4.56
CA SER A 439 3.90 15.22 4.20
C SER A 439 2.39 15.27 4.44
N GLU A 440 1.61 14.70 3.54
CA GLU A 440 0.15 14.54 3.67
C GLU A 440 -0.13 13.03 3.64
N THR A 441 -0.44 12.47 4.82
CA THR A 441 -0.28 11.02 5.06
C THR A 441 -1.37 10.47 5.96
N ASP A 442 -1.81 9.23 5.68
CA ASP A 442 -2.61 8.41 6.59
C ASP A 442 -1.96 8.33 7.99
N PRO A 443 -2.62 8.81 9.06
CA PRO A 443 -2.14 8.68 10.43
C PRO A 443 -1.87 7.26 10.93
N LYS A 444 -2.40 6.20 10.29
CA LYS A 444 -2.07 4.80 10.63
C LYS A 444 -0.74 4.35 10.02
N ASN A 445 -0.37 4.88 8.86
CA ASN A 445 0.84 4.53 8.11
C ASN A 445 1.61 5.80 7.66
N PRO A 446 2.10 6.64 8.60
CA PRO A 446 2.70 7.92 8.27
C PRO A 446 4.03 7.79 7.50
N MET A 447 4.09 8.43 6.33
CA MET A 447 5.32 8.64 5.57
C MET A 447 6.05 9.87 6.12
N THR A 448 7.25 9.67 6.68
CA THR A 448 8.09 10.76 7.21
C THR A 448 9.25 11.08 6.27
N LEU A 449 9.69 12.34 6.30
CA LEU A 449 10.76 12.86 5.45
C LEU A 449 11.81 13.57 6.29
N SER A 450 13.07 13.14 6.18
CA SER A 450 14.19 13.73 6.91
C SER A 450 15.15 14.50 5.99
N GLU A 451 16.24 15.03 6.57
CA GLU A 451 17.28 15.80 5.87
C GLU A 451 16.74 16.96 5.00
N VAL A 452 15.61 17.56 5.38
CA VAL A 452 14.99 18.68 4.65
C VAL A 452 15.93 19.88 4.60
N ASN A 453 16.41 20.22 3.41
CA ASN A 453 17.35 21.31 3.16
C ASN A 453 16.94 22.11 1.92
N THR A 454 17.43 23.35 1.81
CA THR A 454 17.39 24.11 0.55
C THR A 454 18.71 24.84 0.33
N THR A 455 19.17 24.88 -0.92
CA THR A 455 20.41 25.55 -1.33
C THR A 455 20.19 26.39 -2.59
N GLY A 456 21.22 27.14 -3.02
CA GLY A 456 21.15 27.99 -4.21
C GLY A 456 20.69 29.43 -3.93
N ALA A 457 20.31 30.12 -5.00
CA ALA A 457 19.90 31.53 -4.97
C ALA A 457 19.02 31.92 -6.16
N ASN A 458 19.32 31.37 -7.35
CA ASN A 458 18.43 31.20 -8.49
C ASN A 458 19.15 30.32 -9.54
N PRO A 459 18.73 29.07 -9.82
CA PRO A 459 17.66 28.36 -9.14
C PRO A 459 17.95 28.15 -7.64
N TYR A 460 16.88 27.84 -6.91
CA TYR A 460 16.94 27.18 -5.60
C TYR A 460 16.71 25.68 -5.80
N GLN A 461 17.34 24.86 -4.96
CA GLN A 461 17.19 23.41 -4.95
C GLN A 461 16.84 22.95 -3.54
N THR A 462 15.63 22.41 -3.37
CA THR A 462 15.09 21.88 -2.10
C THR A 462 15.15 20.35 -2.14
N THR A 463 15.64 19.72 -1.08
CA THR A 463 15.80 18.26 -0.98
C THR A 463 15.25 17.72 0.33
N ALA A 464 14.75 16.48 0.31
CA ALA A 464 14.35 15.71 1.49
C ALA A 464 14.53 14.19 1.22
N LYS A 465 14.69 13.37 2.27
CA LYS A 465 14.83 11.92 2.16
C LYS A 465 13.63 11.15 2.72
N PHE A 466 13.27 10.01 2.12
CA PHE A 466 12.25 9.10 2.64
C PHE A 466 12.83 8.18 3.74
N ASP A 467 12.29 8.24 4.96
CA ASP A 467 12.79 7.46 6.11
C ASP A 467 12.43 5.96 6.05
N GLN A 468 11.37 5.63 5.30
CA GLN A 468 10.83 4.29 5.05
C GLN A 468 10.31 4.16 3.62
N ARG A 469 10.25 2.92 3.10
CA ARG A 469 9.59 2.65 1.82
C ARG A 469 8.13 3.09 1.88
N SER A 470 7.72 3.86 0.88
CA SER A 470 6.42 4.53 0.85
C SER A 470 5.74 4.35 -0.50
N ASN A 471 4.40 4.30 -0.50
CA ASN A 471 3.58 4.47 -1.69
C ASN A 471 3.43 5.99 -1.93
N PHE A 472 4.16 6.53 -2.90
CA PHE A 472 4.02 7.92 -3.33
C PHE A 472 2.82 8.05 -4.28
N SER A 473 1.77 8.75 -3.84
CA SER A 473 0.56 8.99 -4.66
C SER A 473 0.59 10.32 -5.41
N GLY A 474 1.53 11.20 -5.07
CA GLY A 474 1.78 12.44 -5.80
C GLY A 474 2.38 13.53 -4.92
N ALA A 475 2.54 14.72 -5.48
CA ALA A 475 2.88 15.92 -4.72
C ALA A 475 2.11 17.14 -5.25
N VAL A 476 1.91 18.14 -4.40
CA VAL A 476 1.44 19.48 -4.80
C VAL A 476 2.53 20.49 -4.49
N VAL A 477 3.03 21.16 -5.53
CA VAL A 477 4.03 22.22 -5.41
C VAL A 477 3.34 23.56 -5.61
N GLN A 478 3.31 24.36 -4.55
CA GLN A 478 2.83 25.74 -4.57
C GLN A 478 4.01 26.70 -4.42
N VAL A 479 4.16 27.62 -5.37
CA VAL A 479 5.12 28.73 -5.31
C VAL A 479 4.33 30.04 -5.32
N LYS A 480 4.57 30.91 -4.34
CA LYS A 480 4.05 32.29 -4.30
C LYS A 480 5.23 33.26 -4.47
N ALA A 481 5.23 34.02 -5.55
CA ALA A 481 6.31 34.92 -5.93
C ALA A 481 5.76 36.07 -6.82
N PRO A 482 5.65 37.30 -6.30
CA PRO A 482 5.10 38.43 -7.08
C PRO A 482 5.98 38.79 -8.27
N ASN A 483 5.35 38.92 -9.45
CA ASN A 483 5.98 39.13 -10.76
C ASN A 483 6.78 37.93 -11.29
N SER A 484 6.43 36.70 -10.87
CA SER A 484 6.98 35.48 -11.48
C SER A 484 6.36 35.21 -12.86
N VAL A 485 7.10 34.50 -13.72
CA VAL A 485 6.65 34.14 -15.07
C VAL A 485 5.78 32.89 -15.02
N LEU A 486 4.75 32.83 -15.86
CA LEU A 486 3.80 31.70 -15.98
C LEU A 486 4.42 30.42 -16.57
N ALA A 487 5.75 30.34 -16.73
CA ALA A 487 6.45 29.25 -17.40
C ALA A 487 6.75 28.12 -16.40
N VAL A 488 5.82 27.17 -16.28
CA VAL A 488 5.90 26.06 -15.31
C VAL A 488 7.11 25.15 -15.55
N GLU A 489 7.65 25.15 -16.77
CA GLU A 489 8.94 24.53 -17.15
C GLU A 489 10.13 25.00 -16.29
N GLN A 490 10.06 26.16 -15.65
CA GLN A 490 11.11 26.68 -14.76
C GLN A 490 11.09 26.04 -13.36
N TYR A 491 10.10 25.20 -13.06
CA TYR A 491 10.05 24.37 -11.85
C TYR A 491 10.32 22.91 -12.23
N GLY A 492 11.07 22.21 -11.39
CA GLY A 492 11.38 20.78 -11.56
C GLY A 492 11.08 20.01 -10.29
N PHE A 493 10.75 18.73 -10.43
CA PHE A 493 10.50 17.80 -9.34
C PHE A 493 10.97 16.41 -9.76
N HIS A 494 11.68 15.71 -8.88
CA HIS A 494 12.22 14.37 -9.11
C HIS A 494 12.27 13.60 -7.78
N ILE A 495 12.20 12.27 -7.86
CA ILE A 495 12.40 11.34 -6.75
C ILE A 495 13.35 10.26 -7.28
N ASP A 496 14.52 10.08 -6.66
CA ASP A 496 15.39 8.93 -6.94
C ASP A 496 14.85 7.65 -6.27
N MET A 497 15.28 6.47 -6.72
CA MET A 497 14.79 5.18 -6.20
C MET A 497 13.25 5.03 -6.19
N LEU A 498 12.62 5.59 -7.22
CA LEU A 498 11.25 5.33 -7.65
C LEU A 498 11.16 3.97 -8.36
N GLU A 499 10.01 3.30 -8.29
CA GLU A 499 9.71 2.03 -8.92
C GLU A 499 10.12 1.98 -10.42
N SER A 500 10.82 0.92 -10.82
CA SER A 500 11.29 0.75 -12.20
C SER A 500 10.14 0.70 -13.21
N GLY A 501 10.24 1.54 -14.24
CA GLY A 501 9.20 1.72 -15.26
C GLY A 501 8.04 2.61 -14.81
N VAL A 502 8.25 3.42 -13.76
CA VAL A 502 7.35 4.51 -13.38
C VAL A 502 8.10 5.85 -13.46
N ASP A 503 7.47 6.82 -14.13
CA ASP A 503 7.94 8.19 -14.26
C ASP A 503 7.05 9.15 -13.45
N LEU A 504 7.45 10.42 -13.36
CA LEU A 504 6.66 11.48 -12.75
C LEU A 504 6.25 12.53 -13.79
N ASP A 505 4.94 12.68 -14.00
CA ASP A 505 4.36 13.75 -14.82
C ASP A 505 3.62 14.78 -13.93
N ARG A 506 3.21 15.91 -14.52
CA ARG A 506 2.72 17.09 -13.81
C ARG A 506 1.53 17.75 -14.48
N ARG A 507 0.59 18.21 -13.66
CA ARG A 507 -0.60 18.99 -14.11
C ARG A 507 -0.62 20.34 -13.44
N VAL A 508 -0.72 21.41 -14.23
CA VAL A 508 -0.91 22.77 -13.71
C VAL A 508 -2.31 22.90 -13.13
N ILE A 509 -2.42 23.19 -11.83
CA ILE A 509 -3.70 23.44 -11.14
C ILE A 509 -4.07 24.92 -11.29
N SER A 510 -3.09 25.82 -11.14
CA SER A 510 -3.27 27.25 -11.41
C SER A 510 -1.94 27.93 -11.72
N ALA A 511 -1.99 28.95 -12.59
CA ALA A 511 -0.85 29.82 -12.87
C ALA A 511 -1.31 31.28 -12.91
N THR A 512 -0.71 32.11 -12.07
CA THR A 512 -1.00 33.55 -11.94
C THR A 512 0.31 34.32 -11.79
N LYS A 513 0.28 35.63 -12.05
CA LYS A 513 1.44 36.54 -11.91
C LYS A 513 2.07 36.62 -10.50
N ASP A 514 1.39 36.11 -9.47
CA ASP A 514 1.82 36.16 -8.07
C ASP A 514 1.97 34.75 -7.45
N SER A 515 1.44 33.69 -8.09
CA SER A 515 1.58 32.30 -7.64
C SER A 515 1.31 31.27 -8.74
N VAL A 516 2.06 30.17 -8.71
CA VAL A 516 1.89 28.96 -9.51
C VAL A 516 1.62 27.78 -8.57
N VAL A 517 0.67 26.92 -8.93
CA VAL A 517 0.40 25.64 -8.25
C VAL A 517 0.32 24.54 -9.30
N PHE A 518 1.14 23.51 -9.16
CA PHE A 518 1.06 22.30 -9.97
C PHE A 518 1.07 21.05 -9.10
N GLU A 519 0.40 20.01 -9.58
CA GLU A 519 0.45 18.66 -9.04
C GLU A 519 1.49 17.85 -9.82
N VAL A 520 2.10 16.88 -9.15
CA VAL A 520 2.99 15.84 -9.71
C VAL A 520 2.37 14.49 -9.36
N PHE A 521 2.36 13.55 -10.28
CA PHE A 521 1.76 12.22 -10.08
C PHE A 521 2.59 11.14 -10.79
N PRO A 522 2.59 9.89 -10.28
CA PRO A 522 3.25 8.77 -10.95
C PRO A 522 2.53 8.34 -12.22
N VAL A 523 3.31 7.93 -13.21
CA VAL A 523 2.86 7.50 -14.55
C VAL A 523 3.59 6.23 -14.96
N LYS A 524 2.85 5.24 -15.47
CA LYS A 524 3.37 3.96 -15.97
C LYS A 524 2.77 3.67 -17.34
N ASP A 525 3.59 3.30 -18.32
CA ASP A 525 3.19 3.09 -19.72
C ASP A 525 2.40 4.29 -20.31
N GLY A 526 2.78 5.52 -19.93
CA GLY A 526 2.10 6.76 -20.34
C GLY A 526 0.74 7.02 -19.68
N LYS A 527 0.32 6.21 -18.70
CA LYS A 527 -0.94 6.36 -17.94
C LYS A 527 -0.65 6.70 -16.47
N ARG A 528 -1.40 7.65 -15.91
CA ARG A 528 -1.37 7.92 -14.46
C ARG A 528 -1.75 6.66 -13.68
N ILE A 529 -1.05 6.42 -12.57
CA ILE A 529 -1.38 5.40 -11.57
C ILE A 529 -1.66 6.05 -10.20
N ASP A 530 -2.33 5.32 -9.31
CA ASP A 530 -2.78 5.86 -8.01
C ASP A 530 -1.62 6.09 -7.04
N SER A 531 -0.60 5.22 -7.08
CA SER A 531 0.65 5.39 -6.36
C SER A 531 1.78 4.56 -6.97
N ALA A 532 3.01 4.89 -6.62
CA ALA A 532 4.22 4.17 -6.99
C ALA A 532 5.09 3.91 -5.78
N LEU A 533 5.82 2.79 -5.77
CA LEU A 533 6.73 2.49 -4.67
C LEU A 533 7.99 3.39 -4.74
N VAL A 534 8.36 4.00 -3.61
CA VAL A 534 9.59 4.77 -3.41
C VAL A 534 10.38 4.13 -2.27
N GLU A 535 11.66 3.81 -2.50
CA GLU A 535 12.48 3.05 -1.55
C GLU A 535 12.94 3.88 -0.33
N LYS A 536 13.23 3.22 0.79
CA LYS A 536 13.88 3.86 1.94
C LYS A 536 15.21 4.51 1.51
N GLY A 537 15.43 5.75 1.97
CA GLY A 537 16.64 6.52 1.69
C GLY A 537 16.55 7.35 0.41
N ALA A 538 15.48 7.19 -0.40
CA ALA A 538 15.25 7.94 -1.63
C ALA A 538 15.31 9.46 -1.41
N THR A 539 15.88 10.20 -2.35
CA THR A 539 15.92 11.68 -2.33
C THR A 539 14.81 12.26 -3.21
N LEU A 540 13.91 13.02 -2.59
CA LEU A 540 13.07 13.99 -3.29
C LEU A 540 13.89 15.25 -3.58
N ALA A 541 13.90 15.71 -4.83
CA ALA A 541 14.56 16.93 -5.24
C ALA A 541 13.61 17.84 -6.04
N ALA A 542 13.44 19.08 -5.59
CA ALA A 542 12.63 20.09 -6.26
C ALA A 542 13.49 21.31 -6.64
N THR A 543 13.35 21.78 -7.88
CA THR A 543 14.10 22.92 -8.43
C THR A 543 13.15 24.09 -8.67
N THR A 544 13.52 25.28 -8.20
CA THR A 544 12.73 26.52 -8.37
C THR A 544 13.58 27.59 -9.04
N ARG A 545 13.31 27.91 -10.32
CA ARG A 545 13.97 28.98 -11.08
C ARG A 545 13.03 30.16 -11.32
N PHE A 546 13.61 31.35 -11.48
CA PHE A 546 12.91 32.59 -11.84
C PHE A 546 13.69 33.34 -12.94
N THR A 547 13.04 34.13 -13.79
CA THR A 547 13.74 35.04 -14.74
C THR A 547 14.25 36.30 -14.05
N ASP A 548 13.41 36.86 -13.18
CA ASP A 548 13.63 38.10 -12.44
C ASP A 548 13.58 37.78 -10.93
N GLN A 549 14.33 38.51 -10.12
CA GLN A 549 14.45 38.23 -8.68
C GLN A 549 13.18 38.70 -7.92
N PRO A 550 12.36 37.81 -7.33
CA PRO A 550 11.13 38.23 -6.65
C PRO A 550 11.41 38.89 -5.29
N ASN A 551 10.56 39.85 -4.92
CA ASN A 551 10.67 40.56 -3.63
C ASN A 551 10.35 39.70 -2.41
N ASN A 552 9.62 38.59 -2.59
CA ASN A 552 9.36 37.56 -1.59
C ASN A 552 9.08 36.23 -2.30
N ILE A 553 9.56 35.12 -1.76
CA ILE A 553 9.24 33.77 -2.26
C ILE A 553 8.71 32.94 -1.08
N ASP A 554 7.55 32.33 -1.26
CA ASP A 554 6.97 31.35 -0.33
C ASP A 554 6.63 30.08 -1.13
N ALA A 555 7.45 29.04 -0.96
CA ALA A 555 7.33 27.77 -1.68
C ALA A 555 7.01 26.63 -0.70
N THR A 556 6.03 25.80 -1.04
CA THR A 556 5.61 24.65 -0.24
C THR A 556 5.43 23.43 -1.14
N ILE A 557 6.06 22.33 -0.76
CA ILE A 557 5.98 21.03 -1.41
C ILE A 557 5.21 20.12 -0.46
N THR A 558 4.00 19.73 -0.85
CA THR A 558 3.16 18.79 -0.08
C THR A 558 3.25 17.42 -0.75
N VAL A 559 3.91 16.47 -0.10
CA VAL A 559 4.18 15.12 -0.60
C VAL A 559 3.09 14.18 -0.09
N LYS A 560 2.31 13.58 -0.98
CA LYS A 560 1.20 12.67 -0.65
C LYS A 560 1.68 11.23 -0.73
N GLY A 561 1.35 10.44 0.29
CA GLY A 561 1.67 9.02 0.30
C GLY A 561 1.47 8.34 1.66
N THR A 562 1.70 7.03 1.69
CA THR A 562 1.61 6.20 2.89
C THR A 562 2.86 5.33 3.03
N GLN A 563 3.28 5.04 4.26
CA GLN A 563 4.28 4.00 4.51
C GLN A 563 3.77 2.66 3.96
N VAL A 564 4.64 1.88 3.31
CA VAL A 564 4.30 0.49 2.94
C VAL A 564 4.32 -0.37 4.21
N PRO A 565 3.20 -1.00 4.62
CA PRO A 565 3.19 -1.87 5.79
C PRO A 565 4.05 -3.12 5.52
N ARG A 566 4.79 -3.58 6.54
CA ARG A 566 5.51 -4.86 6.46
C ARG A 566 4.48 -5.96 6.25
N LYS A 567 4.51 -6.62 5.09
CA LYS A 567 3.44 -7.51 4.61
C LYS A 567 3.27 -8.77 5.47
N VAL A 568 2.49 -8.68 6.55
CA VAL A 568 1.94 -9.84 7.25
C VAL A 568 0.69 -10.28 6.50
N THR A 569 0.68 -11.52 6.02
CA THR A 569 -0.56 -12.15 5.55
C THR A 569 -1.24 -12.72 6.79
N GLU A 570 -2.52 -12.41 7.04
CA GLU A 570 -3.23 -12.86 8.25
C GLU A 570 -3.01 -14.37 8.46
N PRO A 571 -2.30 -14.79 9.53
CA PRO A 571 -1.88 -16.19 9.63
C PRO A 571 -3.10 -17.08 9.89
N THR A 572 -3.44 -17.96 8.93
CA THR A 572 -4.49 -18.96 9.14
C THR A 572 -4.13 -19.82 10.36
N PRO A 573 -4.95 -19.87 11.43
CA PRO A 573 -4.57 -20.57 12.66
C PRO A 573 -4.30 -22.05 12.42
N LEU A 574 -3.18 -22.55 12.95
CA LEU A 574 -2.79 -23.95 12.85
C LEU A 574 -3.86 -24.85 13.46
N PRO A 575 -4.15 -26.02 12.85
CA PRO A 575 -5.05 -27.00 13.44
C PRO A 575 -4.51 -27.44 14.81
N ARG A 576 -5.40 -27.52 15.80
CA ARG A 576 -5.04 -28.07 17.11
C ARG A 576 -4.82 -29.58 16.99
N PRO A 577 -3.87 -30.17 17.75
CA PRO A 577 -3.80 -31.62 17.89
C PRO A 577 -5.15 -32.18 18.38
N THR A 578 -5.47 -33.40 17.94
CA THR A 578 -6.71 -34.08 18.34
C THR A 578 -6.78 -34.16 19.87
N ASP A 579 -7.97 -33.94 20.42
CA ASP A 579 -8.29 -33.91 21.86
C ASP A 579 -7.68 -32.75 22.70
N GLU A 580 -6.77 -31.92 22.16
CA GLU A 580 -6.22 -30.73 22.85
C GLU A 580 -7.16 -29.50 22.82
N ASN A 581 -8.46 -29.71 23.08
CA ASN A 581 -9.47 -28.65 23.05
C ASN A 581 -9.30 -27.55 24.12
N TRP A 582 -8.50 -27.81 25.15
CA TRP A 582 -8.12 -26.89 26.23
C TRP A 582 -7.03 -25.88 25.81
N LEU A 583 -6.33 -26.14 24.70
CA LEU A 583 -5.26 -25.28 24.19
C LEU A 583 -5.82 -24.19 23.27
N VAL A 584 -5.32 -22.96 23.37
CA VAL A 584 -5.60 -21.86 22.44
C VAL A 584 -5.08 -22.23 21.04
N LYS A 585 -5.76 -21.75 19.97
CA LYS A 585 -5.28 -21.94 18.59
C LYS A 585 -3.93 -21.24 18.40
N ARG A 586 -2.95 -21.91 17.81
CA ARG A 586 -1.62 -21.35 17.52
C ARG A 586 -1.63 -20.67 16.15
N LEU A 587 -1.01 -19.50 16.02
CA LEU A 587 -0.67 -18.96 14.69
C LEU A 587 0.65 -19.56 14.17
N PRO A 588 0.81 -19.76 12.85
CA PRO A 588 2.11 -20.00 12.21
C PRO A 588 3.15 -18.94 12.60
N ASN A 589 4.42 -19.34 12.64
CA ASN A 589 5.53 -18.39 12.78
C ASN A 589 5.78 -17.68 11.44
N PRO A 590 6.02 -16.37 11.43
CA PRO A 590 6.60 -15.69 10.27
C PRO A 590 7.95 -16.30 9.86
N GLU A 591 8.28 -16.26 8.57
CA GLU A 591 9.66 -16.46 8.12
C GLU A 591 10.57 -15.33 8.66
N LEU A 592 11.87 -15.62 8.79
CA LEU A 592 12.85 -14.59 9.11
C LEU A 592 12.97 -13.63 7.91
N ALA A 593 12.90 -12.32 8.17
CA ALA A 593 13.10 -11.33 7.12
C ALA A 593 14.54 -11.42 6.56
N LYS A 594 14.66 -11.57 5.25
CA LYS A 594 15.95 -11.66 4.53
C LYS A 594 16.36 -10.25 4.10
N LYS A 595 16.89 -9.47 5.05
CA LYS A 595 17.31 -8.08 4.87
C LYS A 595 18.44 -7.73 5.83
N CYS A 596 19.23 -6.72 5.50
CA CYS A 596 20.09 -6.05 6.47
C CYS A 596 19.29 -5.28 7.53
N GLY A 597 19.94 -4.97 8.65
CA GLY A 597 19.38 -4.08 9.67
C GLY A 597 18.17 -4.69 10.40
N LEU A 598 18.24 -5.99 10.70
CA LEU A 598 17.17 -6.67 11.44
C LEU A 598 17.00 -6.05 12.83
N LYS A 599 15.74 -5.84 13.22
CA LYS A 599 15.39 -5.45 14.58
C LYS A 599 15.22 -6.71 15.43
N VAL A 600 16.17 -6.96 16.32
CA VAL A 600 16.30 -8.19 17.12
C VAL A 600 15.99 -7.91 18.58
N ALA A 601 15.07 -8.67 19.18
CA ALA A 601 14.90 -8.68 20.63
C ALA A 601 15.59 -9.92 21.24
N ILE A 602 16.30 -9.73 22.35
CA ILE A 602 16.76 -10.83 23.21
C ILE A 602 15.99 -10.75 24.52
N VAL A 603 15.13 -11.74 24.76
CA VAL A 603 14.27 -11.86 25.95
C VAL A 603 14.81 -12.99 26.83
N ALA A 604 15.35 -12.66 28.00
CA ALA A 604 16.01 -13.62 28.87
C ALA A 604 15.23 -13.92 30.16
N ASP A 605 15.05 -15.21 30.43
CA ASP A 605 14.58 -15.73 31.71
C ASP A 605 15.59 -15.42 32.83
N LEU A 606 15.08 -14.95 33.97
CA LEU A 606 15.78 -14.69 35.23
C LEU A 606 15.08 -15.38 36.42
N SER A 607 14.23 -16.37 36.17
CA SER A 607 13.53 -17.15 37.19
C SER A 607 14.50 -18.01 38.03
N THR A 608 13.98 -18.64 39.09
CA THR A 608 14.82 -19.28 40.13
C THR A 608 15.59 -20.51 39.63
N SER A 609 15.18 -21.14 38.53
CA SER A 609 15.84 -22.30 37.91
C SER A 609 17.28 -22.03 37.49
N LEU A 610 17.59 -20.81 37.02
CA LEU A 610 18.93 -20.41 36.58
C LEU A 610 20.00 -20.46 37.68
N LYS A 611 19.62 -20.56 38.96
CA LYS A 611 20.56 -20.83 40.08
C LYS A 611 21.10 -22.26 40.09
N TYR A 612 20.41 -23.16 39.42
CA TYR A 612 20.46 -24.61 39.62
C TYR A 612 20.79 -25.41 38.36
N ALA A 613 21.05 -24.69 37.26
CA ALA A 613 21.50 -25.21 35.99
C ALA A 613 22.86 -25.95 36.06
N ASP A 614 23.35 -26.40 34.91
CA ASP A 614 24.67 -27.01 34.76
C ASP A 614 25.84 -26.09 35.14
N THR A 615 25.63 -24.77 35.02
CA THR A 615 26.51 -23.68 35.46
C THR A 615 25.67 -22.57 36.10
N ASN A 616 26.27 -21.42 36.44
CA ASN A 616 25.49 -20.24 36.84
C ASN A 616 24.72 -19.69 35.62
N GLY A 617 23.42 -19.99 35.53
CA GLY A 617 22.58 -19.65 34.38
C GLY A 617 22.57 -18.15 34.09
N PHE A 618 22.38 -17.31 35.12
CA PHE A 618 22.43 -15.85 34.97
C PHE A 618 23.74 -15.35 34.35
N GLN A 619 24.89 -15.92 34.73
CA GLN A 619 26.17 -15.58 34.13
C GLN A 619 26.29 -16.08 32.70
N ALA A 620 25.83 -17.30 32.43
CA ALA A 620 25.86 -17.88 31.08
C ALA A 620 24.96 -17.11 30.10
N SER A 621 23.73 -16.74 30.49
CA SER A 621 22.84 -15.88 29.69
C SER A 621 23.53 -14.55 29.34
N ARG A 622 24.15 -13.88 30.32
CA ARG A 622 24.89 -12.63 30.07
C ARG A 622 26.06 -12.83 29.12
N THR A 623 26.86 -13.88 29.29
CA THR A 623 27.99 -14.19 28.41
C THR A 623 27.53 -14.54 27.00
N ALA A 624 26.46 -15.33 26.86
CA ALA A 624 25.93 -15.77 25.58
C ALA A 624 25.29 -14.62 24.79
N ALA A 625 24.44 -13.80 25.42
CA ALA A 625 23.85 -12.62 24.78
C ALA A 625 24.93 -11.58 24.42
N SER A 626 25.90 -11.35 25.31
CA SER A 626 27.05 -10.47 24.98
C SER A 626 27.85 -10.98 23.78
N ALA A 627 28.01 -12.30 23.68
CA ALA A 627 28.72 -12.94 22.58
C ALA A 627 27.93 -12.95 21.25
N MET A 628 26.60 -12.83 21.31
CA MET A 628 25.74 -12.59 20.15
C MET A 628 25.93 -11.16 19.64
N VAL A 629 25.86 -10.17 20.54
CA VAL A 629 26.11 -8.76 20.24
C VAL A 629 27.51 -8.54 19.69
N ASP A 630 28.53 -9.21 20.25
CA ASP A 630 29.91 -9.17 19.75
C ASP A 630 30.09 -9.83 18.37
N ALA A 631 29.15 -10.66 17.91
CA ALA A 631 29.14 -11.25 16.57
C ALA A 631 28.33 -10.45 15.55
N LEU A 632 27.32 -9.69 16.01
CA LEU A 632 26.54 -8.74 15.23
C LEU A 632 27.20 -7.36 15.09
N ALA A 633 28.22 -7.06 15.91
CA ALA A 633 28.95 -5.80 15.89
C ALA A 633 29.50 -5.44 14.49
N GLY A 634 29.36 -4.18 14.09
CA GLY A 634 29.63 -3.74 12.72
C GLY A 634 28.65 -4.40 11.73
N THR A 635 27.36 -4.26 12.03
CA THR A 635 26.23 -4.40 11.11
C THR A 635 25.13 -3.42 11.55
N PRO A 636 24.23 -2.96 10.67
CA PRO A 636 23.12 -2.06 11.03
C PRO A 636 22.01 -2.73 11.86
N THR A 637 22.24 -3.94 12.39
CA THR A 637 21.28 -4.67 13.24
C THR A 637 20.95 -3.87 14.50
N GLU A 638 19.67 -3.71 14.84
CA GLU A 638 19.26 -3.13 16.12
C GLU A 638 19.01 -4.25 17.15
N VAL A 639 19.53 -4.11 18.37
CA VAL A 639 19.35 -5.12 19.43
C VAL A 639 18.67 -4.52 20.67
N GLY A 640 17.46 -4.98 20.96
CA GLY A 640 16.72 -4.69 22.19
C GLY A 640 16.93 -5.79 23.24
N ILE A 641 17.02 -5.42 24.51
CA ILE A 641 17.35 -6.33 25.63
C ILE A 641 16.26 -6.27 26.69
N TYR A 642 15.68 -7.43 26.98
CA TYR A 642 14.55 -7.59 27.89
C TYR A 642 14.79 -8.79 28.81
N HIS A 643 14.10 -8.79 29.95
CA HIS A 643 14.10 -9.93 30.86
C HIS A 643 12.71 -10.25 31.39
N PHE A 644 12.54 -11.47 31.90
CA PHE A 644 11.36 -11.86 32.66
C PHE A 644 11.69 -12.86 33.79
N SER A 645 10.83 -12.90 34.79
CA SER A 645 10.78 -13.92 35.84
C SER A 645 9.32 -14.10 36.25
N ARG A 646 8.85 -13.60 37.41
CA ARG A 646 7.40 -13.45 37.66
C ARG A 646 6.85 -12.21 36.94
N THR A 647 7.61 -11.13 36.90
CA THR A 647 7.37 -9.94 36.08
C THR A 647 8.38 -9.83 34.94
N ALA A 648 8.14 -8.94 33.96
CA ALA A 648 9.06 -8.64 32.87
C ALA A 648 9.48 -7.17 32.85
N GLY A 649 10.59 -6.86 32.18
CA GLY A 649 11.12 -5.51 32.08
C GLY A 649 12.10 -5.29 30.93
N THR A 650 12.15 -4.05 30.45
CA THR A 650 13.04 -3.56 29.39
C THR A 650 14.37 -3.09 29.99
N ASP A 651 15.49 -3.70 29.59
CA ASP A 651 16.83 -3.25 29.97
C ASP A 651 17.41 -2.23 28.98
N THR A 652 17.10 -2.38 27.69
CA THR A 652 17.17 -1.31 26.67
C THR A 652 16.18 -1.65 25.55
N GLU A 653 15.57 -0.62 24.97
CA GLU A 653 14.92 -0.76 23.67
C GLU A 653 15.98 -0.98 22.57
N ALA A 654 15.54 -1.21 21.35
CA ALA A 654 16.41 -1.52 20.21
C ALA A 654 17.46 -0.43 19.97
N VAL A 655 18.74 -0.82 19.93
CA VAL A 655 19.88 0.06 19.66
C VAL A 655 20.76 -0.59 18.58
N SER A 656 21.10 0.16 17.53
CA SER A 656 22.02 -0.29 16.48
C SER A 656 23.36 -0.75 17.07
N VAL A 657 23.85 -1.93 16.64
CA VAL A 657 25.17 -2.46 17.03
C VAL A 657 26.24 -2.26 15.95
N GLN A 658 25.97 -1.36 14.99
CA GLN A 658 26.94 -0.84 14.03
C GLN A 658 28.13 -0.23 14.77
N ASP A 659 27.86 0.74 15.63
CA ASP A 659 28.86 1.48 16.38
C ASP A 659 29.32 0.76 17.68
N PRO A 660 30.60 0.87 18.06
CA PRO A 660 31.10 0.40 19.36
C PRO A 660 30.36 0.99 20.58
N GLN A 661 29.78 2.20 20.46
CA GLN A 661 28.96 2.80 21.50
C GLN A 661 27.60 2.11 21.65
N GLY A 662 26.98 1.70 20.53
CA GLY A 662 25.75 0.91 20.53
C GLY A 662 25.98 -0.48 21.15
N VAL A 663 27.01 -1.18 20.66
CA VAL A 663 27.51 -2.45 21.25
C VAL A 663 27.70 -2.33 22.77
N GLN A 664 28.37 -1.28 23.26
CA GLN A 664 28.59 -1.09 24.69
C GLN A 664 27.30 -0.77 25.46
N THR A 665 26.34 -0.07 24.84
CA THR A 665 25.02 0.24 25.44
C THR A 665 24.20 -1.04 25.64
N VAL A 666 24.10 -1.87 24.60
CA VAL A 666 23.43 -3.17 24.64
C VAL A 666 24.11 -4.12 25.65
N LYS A 667 25.44 -4.15 25.69
CA LYS A 667 26.19 -4.96 26.68
C LYS A 667 26.05 -4.43 28.11
N ASN A 668 25.89 -3.11 28.30
CA ASN A 668 25.56 -2.53 29.61
C ASN A 668 24.14 -2.90 30.07
N ALA A 669 23.18 -3.04 29.15
CA ALA A 669 21.84 -3.54 29.44
C ALA A 669 21.89 -5.02 29.86
N ILE A 670 22.53 -5.89 29.07
CA ILE A 670 22.78 -7.31 29.43
C ILE A 670 23.50 -7.42 30.79
N ALA A 671 24.43 -6.50 31.10
CA ALA A 671 25.13 -6.46 32.37
C ALA A 671 24.24 -6.16 33.59
N LYS A 672 22.95 -5.83 33.43
CA LYS A 672 21.97 -5.65 34.53
C LYS A 672 21.39 -6.97 35.04
N TRP A 673 21.24 -8.00 34.19
CA TRP A 673 20.60 -9.28 34.51
C TRP A 673 21.19 -9.97 35.75
N ARG A 674 20.41 -10.13 36.82
CA ARG A 674 20.78 -10.82 38.08
C ARG A 674 19.62 -11.69 38.55
N ASP A 675 19.87 -12.51 39.57
CA ASP A 675 18.81 -13.16 40.34
C ASP A 675 17.89 -12.10 40.99
N PRO A 676 16.62 -11.97 40.60
CA PRO A 676 15.70 -11.00 41.17
C PRO A 676 15.35 -11.36 42.63
N THR A 677 15.45 -12.64 42.99
CA THR A 677 15.10 -13.14 44.32
C THR A 677 16.13 -12.89 45.41
N GLU A 678 17.28 -12.29 45.07
CA GLU A 678 18.15 -11.62 46.05
C GLU A 678 17.46 -10.37 46.65
N LYS A 679 16.55 -9.73 45.90
CA LYS A 679 15.82 -8.52 46.32
C LYS A 679 14.39 -8.84 46.74
N ASP A 680 13.63 -9.54 45.88
CA ASP A 680 12.28 -10.00 46.20
C ASP A 680 12.10 -11.47 45.84
N LYS A 681 11.92 -12.30 46.87
CA LYS A 681 11.66 -13.75 46.75
C LYS A 681 10.38 -14.07 45.98
N SER A 682 9.47 -13.11 45.81
CA SER A 682 8.25 -13.28 45.06
C SER A 682 8.47 -13.36 43.53
N GLU A 683 9.61 -12.88 43.01
CA GLU A 683 9.97 -12.92 41.58
C GLU A 683 10.51 -14.29 41.12
N GLY A 684 10.31 -15.36 41.88
CA GLY A 684 10.98 -16.65 41.63
C GLY A 684 10.43 -17.50 40.48
N ALA A 685 9.23 -17.18 39.98
CA ALA A 685 8.47 -17.96 38.99
C ALA A 685 8.86 -17.66 37.53
N THR A 686 8.23 -18.35 36.57
CA THR A 686 8.53 -18.28 35.14
C THR A 686 7.27 -17.86 34.35
N ASN A 687 7.16 -16.57 34.04
CA ASN A 687 6.02 -15.93 33.37
C ASN A 687 6.35 -15.63 31.90
N TRP A 688 6.03 -16.57 31.00
CA TRP A 688 6.26 -16.39 29.57
C TRP A 688 5.34 -15.32 28.94
N GLU A 689 4.11 -15.15 29.46
CA GLU A 689 3.17 -14.13 29.00
C GLU A 689 3.78 -12.73 29.12
N ALA A 690 4.27 -12.36 30.31
CA ALA A 690 4.89 -11.05 30.53
C ALA A 690 6.17 -10.86 29.69
N GLY A 691 7.00 -11.90 29.55
CA GLY A 691 8.21 -11.84 28.73
C GLY A 691 7.94 -11.59 27.25
N LEU A 692 6.86 -12.16 26.71
CA LEU A 692 6.41 -11.93 25.34
C LEU A 692 5.72 -10.56 25.18
N LYS A 693 4.89 -10.14 26.14
CA LYS A 693 4.26 -8.81 26.15
C LYS A 693 5.28 -7.67 26.17
N ALA A 694 6.42 -7.84 26.83
CA ALA A 694 7.46 -6.82 26.94
C ALA A 694 8.04 -6.37 25.57
N VAL A 695 7.85 -7.15 24.50
CA VAL A 695 8.35 -6.87 23.14
C VAL A 695 7.23 -6.63 22.11
N GLN A 696 5.96 -6.57 22.52
CA GLN A 696 4.83 -6.26 21.64
C GLN A 696 4.84 -4.80 21.17
N ASN A 697 4.21 -4.53 20.02
CA ASN A 697 4.06 -3.19 19.43
C ASN A 697 5.39 -2.45 19.15
N GLN A 698 6.53 -3.17 19.13
CA GLN A 698 7.87 -2.60 18.93
C GLN A 698 8.47 -2.94 17.55
N ASN A 699 7.70 -3.62 16.69
CA ASN A 699 8.03 -3.97 15.29
C ASN A 699 9.36 -4.74 15.13
N TYR A 700 9.58 -5.74 15.99
CA TYR A 700 10.75 -6.62 15.89
C TYR A 700 10.65 -7.56 14.66
N ASP A 701 11.78 -7.82 14.00
CA ASP A 701 11.85 -8.84 12.96
C ASP A 701 11.92 -10.25 13.58
N VAL A 702 12.67 -10.39 14.68
CA VAL A 702 12.84 -11.66 15.41
C VAL A 702 13.02 -11.46 16.92
N VAL A 703 12.39 -12.33 17.71
CA VAL A 703 12.51 -12.42 19.17
C VAL A 703 13.20 -13.73 19.54
N TYR A 704 14.38 -13.65 20.14
CA TYR A 704 15.08 -14.79 20.73
C TYR A 704 14.71 -14.92 22.20
N PHE A 705 13.90 -15.94 22.52
CA PHE A 705 13.28 -16.14 23.83
C PHE A 705 14.00 -17.25 24.60
N ILE A 706 14.85 -16.89 25.57
CA ILE A 706 15.79 -17.81 26.23
C ILE A 706 15.25 -18.22 27.60
N THR A 707 15.02 -19.51 27.84
CA THR A 707 14.45 -20.01 29.12
C THR A 707 14.86 -21.47 29.41
N ASP A 708 15.04 -21.84 30.69
CA ASP A 708 15.10 -23.23 31.16
C ASP A 708 13.84 -23.66 31.95
N GLY A 709 12.98 -22.68 32.27
CA GLY A 709 11.70 -22.89 32.93
C GLY A 709 10.56 -23.13 31.94
N MET A 710 9.56 -23.87 32.38
CA MET A 710 8.28 -24.03 31.69
C MET A 710 7.31 -22.92 32.17
N PRO A 711 6.21 -22.58 31.47
CA PRO A 711 5.34 -21.47 31.91
C PRO A 711 4.57 -21.83 33.19
N THR A 712 5.00 -21.28 34.32
CA THR A 712 4.44 -21.55 35.65
C THR A 712 3.59 -20.40 36.21
N TRP A 713 3.61 -19.24 35.57
CA TRP A 713 2.94 -18.02 36.02
C TRP A 713 2.28 -17.25 34.86
N ASP A 714 1.22 -16.50 35.19
CA ASP A 714 0.49 -15.60 34.29
C ASP A 714 -0.02 -14.35 35.03
N ASP A 715 -0.31 -13.30 34.28
CA ASP A 715 -0.69 -11.97 34.79
C ASP A 715 -2.13 -11.94 35.35
N THR A 716 -2.94 -12.97 35.14
CA THR A 716 -4.38 -12.96 35.45
C THR A 716 -4.73 -13.08 36.95
N GLY A 717 -3.74 -12.91 37.84
CA GLY A 717 -3.94 -12.66 39.28
C GLY A 717 -4.48 -13.81 40.13
N TRP A 718 -4.65 -15.01 39.56
CA TRP A 718 -5.24 -16.16 40.26
C TRP A 718 -4.22 -16.95 41.13
N GLN A 719 -2.94 -16.81 40.84
CA GLN A 719 -1.84 -17.23 41.72
C GLN A 719 -1.37 -16.04 42.55
N LYS A 720 -0.90 -16.28 43.78
CA LYS A 720 -0.51 -15.23 44.72
C LYS A 720 0.97 -15.32 45.10
N ALA A 721 1.69 -14.25 44.79
CA ALA A 721 3.14 -14.21 44.92
C ALA A 721 3.55 -14.37 46.39
N GLY A 722 4.51 -15.27 46.65
CA GLY A 722 4.98 -15.59 48.01
C GLY A 722 4.16 -16.66 48.76
N GLU A 723 3.07 -17.19 48.21
CA GLU A 723 2.42 -18.40 48.75
C GLU A 723 3.19 -19.66 48.32
N ASP A 724 3.56 -20.52 49.29
CA ASP A 724 4.41 -21.71 49.06
C ASP A 724 3.80 -22.68 48.03
N GLY A 725 4.56 -23.00 46.99
CA GLY A 725 4.13 -23.84 45.85
C GLY A 725 3.45 -23.10 44.69
N THR A 726 3.12 -21.80 44.81
CA THR A 726 2.67 -21.02 43.64
C THR A 726 3.84 -20.73 42.69
N GLY A 727 3.58 -20.62 41.38
CA GLY A 727 4.62 -20.35 40.38
C GLY A 727 5.68 -21.45 40.21
N ALA A 728 5.45 -22.66 40.72
CA ALA A 728 6.43 -23.74 40.74
C ALA A 728 6.26 -24.80 39.63
N TYR A 729 5.11 -24.87 38.97
CA TYR A 729 4.73 -25.94 38.02
C TYR A 729 3.89 -25.41 36.86
N VAL A 730 3.86 -26.17 35.76
CA VAL A 730 3.14 -25.80 34.53
C VAL A 730 1.62 -25.78 34.75
N GLN A 731 0.97 -24.70 34.33
CA GLN A 731 -0.48 -24.53 34.43
C GLN A 731 -1.10 -24.34 33.04
N GLU A 732 -2.27 -24.94 32.84
CA GLU A 732 -3.12 -24.75 31.65
C GLU A 732 -3.27 -23.28 31.27
N LYS A 733 -3.58 -22.39 32.24
CA LYS A 733 -3.75 -20.97 31.93
C LYS A 733 -2.42 -20.31 31.56
N SER A 734 -1.34 -20.58 32.28
CA SER A 734 -0.05 -19.93 32.05
C SER A 734 0.55 -20.26 30.68
N LEU A 735 0.41 -21.50 30.21
CA LEU A 735 0.73 -21.87 28.83
C LEU A 735 -0.18 -21.15 27.82
N ASN A 736 -1.50 -21.14 28.06
CA ASN A 736 -2.45 -20.49 27.15
C ASN A 736 -2.28 -18.96 27.03
N GLN A 737 -1.93 -18.26 28.11
CA GLN A 737 -1.65 -16.82 28.03
C GLN A 737 -0.34 -16.54 27.28
N ALA A 738 0.68 -17.39 27.42
CA ALA A 738 1.89 -17.30 26.61
C ALA A 738 1.59 -17.49 25.11
N ILE A 739 0.70 -18.42 24.74
CA ILE A 739 0.24 -18.61 23.35
C ILE A 739 -0.50 -17.37 22.83
N ILE A 740 -1.35 -16.73 23.65
CA ILE A 740 -2.04 -15.48 23.28
C ILE A 740 -1.03 -14.35 23.03
N ALA A 741 -0.06 -14.15 23.94
CA ALA A 741 0.97 -13.12 23.80
C ALA A 741 1.89 -13.37 22.60
N ALA A 742 2.22 -14.64 22.32
CA ALA A 742 2.99 -15.05 21.15
C ALA A 742 2.22 -14.88 19.83
N ASN A 743 0.92 -15.15 19.82
CA ASN A 743 0.09 -14.97 18.63
C ASN A 743 0.03 -13.50 18.20
N ALA A 744 -0.10 -12.55 19.14
CA ALA A 744 -0.06 -11.12 18.85
C ALA A 744 1.24 -10.70 18.14
N LEU A 745 2.40 -11.12 18.67
CA LEU A 745 3.70 -10.87 18.02
C LEU A 745 3.77 -11.45 16.59
N LYS A 746 3.17 -12.64 16.37
CA LYS A 746 3.16 -13.28 15.05
C LYS A 746 2.19 -12.62 14.06
N SER A 747 1.09 -12.01 14.53
CA SER A 747 0.27 -11.10 13.70
C SER A 747 0.97 -9.77 13.39
N ASP A 748 1.91 -9.32 14.24
CA ASP A 748 2.79 -8.17 13.95
C ASP A 748 3.95 -8.55 12.97
N GLY A 749 4.00 -9.79 12.48
CA GLY A 749 5.08 -10.29 11.62
C GLY A 749 6.39 -10.57 12.36
N THR A 750 6.39 -10.55 13.70
CA THR A 750 7.56 -10.88 14.51
C THR A 750 7.76 -12.39 14.57
N ARG A 751 8.91 -12.89 14.13
CA ARG A 751 9.28 -14.31 14.26
C ARG A 751 9.73 -14.61 15.69
N ILE A 752 9.18 -15.65 16.31
CA ILE A 752 9.57 -16.08 17.66
C ILE A 752 10.48 -17.30 17.57
N VAL A 753 11.67 -17.25 18.19
CA VAL A 753 12.62 -18.36 18.27
C VAL A 753 12.91 -18.68 19.75
N PRO A 754 12.23 -19.68 20.34
CA PRO A 754 12.51 -20.14 21.69
C PRO A 754 13.83 -20.91 21.74
N LEU A 755 14.70 -20.54 22.69
CA LEU A 755 15.88 -21.29 23.09
C LEU A 755 15.59 -21.98 24.42
N MET A 756 15.10 -23.21 24.32
CA MET A 756 14.74 -24.08 25.44
C MET A 756 16.00 -24.75 25.99
N VAL A 757 16.48 -24.29 27.14
CA VAL A 757 17.73 -24.74 27.77
C VAL A 757 17.46 -25.90 28.73
N ASP A 758 18.24 -26.97 28.62
CA ASP A 758 18.05 -28.22 29.39
C ASP A 758 18.28 -28.07 30.91
N LEU A 759 17.19 -27.99 31.67
CA LEU A 759 17.23 -28.07 33.13
C LEU A 759 17.66 -29.47 33.61
N THR A 760 18.81 -29.54 34.29
CA THR A 760 19.35 -30.79 34.86
C THR A 760 18.98 -30.95 36.34
N LEU A 761 18.50 -32.13 36.74
CA LEU A 761 18.10 -32.44 38.11
C LEU A 761 19.20 -33.18 38.90
N LYS A 762 19.00 -33.34 40.23
CA LYS A 762 20.00 -33.84 41.20
C LYS A 762 20.49 -35.27 40.93
N ALA A 763 19.65 -36.14 40.36
CA ALA A 763 20.04 -37.47 39.91
C ALA A 763 20.70 -37.49 38.51
N GLY A 764 20.94 -36.32 37.90
CA GLY A 764 21.61 -36.17 36.61
C GLY A 764 20.70 -36.32 35.39
N ASN A 765 19.40 -36.53 35.57
CA ASN A 765 18.41 -36.54 34.49
C ASN A 765 17.98 -35.12 34.11
N THR A 766 17.74 -34.90 32.81
CA THR A 766 17.18 -33.66 32.26
C THR A 766 15.65 -33.64 32.36
N VAL A 767 15.06 -32.48 32.64
CA VAL A 767 13.62 -32.23 32.42
C VAL A 767 13.34 -32.14 30.93
N THR A 768 12.66 -33.13 30.38
CA THR A 768 12.26 -33.17 28.96
C THR A 768 10.77 -32.88 28.75
N ARG A 769 9.96 -33.01 29.82
CA ARG A 769 8.52 -32.82 29.87
C ARG A 769 8.04 -32.71 31.32
N ASP A 770 6.82 -32.22 31.52
CA ASP A 770 6.10 -32.34 32.79
C ASP A 770 4.57 -32.35 32.58
N TYR A 771 3.80 -32.51 33.65
CA TYR A 771 2.33 -32.43 33.63
C TYR A 771 1.84 -30.99 33.48
N VAL A 772 0.94 -30.74 32.53
CA VAL A 772 0.18 -29.49 32.46
C VAL A 772 -1.00 -29.57 33.42
N LEU A 773 -0.94 -28.83 34.53
CA LEU A 773 -1.95 -28.89 35.58
C LEU A 773 -3.23 -28.14 35.20
N ARG A 774 -4.38 -28.63 35.70
CA ARG A 774 -5.71 -27.99 35.56
C ARG A 774 -5.86 -26.81 36.54
N ASN A 775 -4.99 -25.81 36.40
CA ASN A 775 -4.97 -24.57 37.19
C ASN A 775 -4.99 -24.82 38.71
N ALA A 776 -4.09 -25.71 39.14
CA ALA A 776 -4.04 -26.25 40.49
C ALA A 776 -3.29 -25.33 41.47
N LEU A 777 -3.86 -25.14 42.66
CA LEU A 777 -3.27 -24.31 43.72
C LEU A 777 -2.75 -25.14 44.91
N PRO A 778 -1.75 -24.67 45.68
CA PRO A 778 -1.40 -25.30 46.93
C PRO A 778 -2.58 -25.24 47.94
N ASN A 779 -2.72 -26.26 48.79
CA ASN A 779 -3.86 -26.44 49.70
C ASN A 779 -3.95 -25.43 50.86
N GLY A 780 -3.10 -24.39 50.86
CA GLY A 780 -3.15 -23.25 51.78
C GLY A 780 -3.32 -21.89 51.08
N ALA A 781 -3.43 -21.85 49.75
CA ALA A 781 -3.50 -20.59 48.99
C ALA A 781 -4.77 -19.78 49.28
N THR A 782 -4.69 -18.44 49.23
CA THR A 782 -5.90 -17.62 49.39
C THR A 782 -6.84 -17.84 48.20
N GLY A 783 -8.09 -18.25 48.45
CA GLY A 783 -9.04 -18.63 47.40
C GLY A 783 -9.06 -20.13 47.09
N SER A 784 -8.20 -20.93 47.73
CA SER A 784 -8.20 -22.41 47.70
C SER A 784 -9.36 -23.05 48.49
N LEU A 785 -10.43 -22.28 48.76
CA LEU A 785 -11.62 -22.73 49.50
C LEU A 785 -12.73 -23.29 48.60
N ASP A 786 -12.65 -23.07 47.29
CA ASP A 786 -13.57 -23.66 46.30
C ASP A 786 -13.40 -25.20 46.24
N PRO A 787 -14.45 -26.00 46.54
CA PRO A 787 -14.41 -27.46 46.42
C PRO A 787 -14.21 -27.96 44.97
N GLY A 788 -14.60 -27.17 43.97
CA GLY A 788 -14.50 -27.50 42.56
C GLY A 788 -13.10 -27.35 41.97
N ARG A 789 -12.19 -26.67 42.66
CA ARG A 789 -10.81 -26.41 42.20
C ARG A 789 -9.87 -27.57 42.54
N VAL A 790 -8.93 -27.83 41.63
CA VAL A 790 -7.81 -28.75 41.90
C VAL A 790 -6.84 -28.08 42.88
N ARG A 791 -6.47 -28.82 43.93
CA ARG A 791 -5.51 -28.39 44.96
C ARG A 791 -4.42 -29.43 45.14
N PHE A 792 -3.23 -29.04 45.57
CA PHE A 792 -2.16 -29.99 45.89
C PHE A 792 -1.48 -29.72 47.24
N GLN A 793 -0.97 -30.77 47.88
CA GLN A 793 -0.18 -30.66 49.12
C GLN A 793 0.75 -31.86 49.32
N ARG A 794 1.83 -31.65 50.08
CA ARG A 794 2.73 -32.70 50.54
C ARG A 794 2.11 -33.41 51.74
N ILE A 795 2.02 -34.75 51.69
CA ILE A 795 1.54 -35.55 52.83
C ILE A 795 2.70 -36.26 53.55
N GLY A 796 2.78 -35.99 54.86
CA GLY A 796 3.82 -36.50 55.75
C GLY A 796 5.12 -35.68 55.73
N ALA A 797 6.02 -36.03 56.64
CA ALA A 797 7.32 -35.36 56.82
C ALA A 797 8.37 -35.87 55.81
N ARG A 798 8.08 -35.76 54.51
CA ARG A 798 8.99 -36.14 53.42
C ARG A 798 9.85 -34.94 53.00
N ASN A 799 11.16 -35.11 52.85
CA ASN A 799 12.04 -34.02 52.42
C ASN A 799 12.14 -33.98 50.89
N PRO A 800 12.33 -32.82 50.24
CA PRO A 800 12.55 -32.77 48.79
C PRO A 800 13.72 -33.65 48.33
N GLY A 801 14.84 -33.66 49.07
CA GLY A 801 15.99 -34.53 48.79
C GLY A 801 15.75 -36.04 48.85
N ASP A 802 14.60 -36.49 49.34
CA ASP A 802 14.14 -37.89 49.20
C ASP A 802 13.79 -38.27 47.75
N TYR A 803 13.69 -37.28 46.84
CA TYR A 803 13.30 -37.42 45.43
C TYR A 803 14.37 -36.74 44.55
N PRO A 804 15.62 -37.28 44.49
CA PRO A 804 16.71 -36.67 43.73
C PRO A 804 16.44 -36.61 42.21
N ARG A 805 15.52 -37.43 41.71
CA ARG A 805 15.07 -37.39 40.31
C ARG A 805 14.18 -36.20 39.96
N ALA A 806 13.61 -35.52 40.95
CA ALA A 806 12.63 -34.45 40.81
C ALA A 806 13.08 -33.09 41.39
N THR A 807 14.31 -33.01 41.89
CA THR A 807 14.86 -31.83 42.59
C THR A 807 16.05 -31.22 41.85
N TYR A 808 16.27 -29.93 42.05
CA TYR A 808 17.40 -29.17 41.50
C TYR A 808 18.79 -29.76 41.83
N LYS A 809 19.75 -29.55 40.92
CA LYS A 809 21.11 -30.14 40.95
C LYS A 809 21.99 -29.75 42.15
N TYR A 810 21.70 -28.62 42.80
CA TYR A 810 22.58 -28.01 43.81
C TYR A 810 22.14 -28.32 45.27
N PRO A 811 23.05 -28.73 46.17
CA PRO A 811 22.73 -28.99 47.57
C PRO A 811 22.57 -27.69 48.37
N GLY A 812 21.43 -27.53 49.06
CA GLY A 812 21.19 -26.40 49.98
C GLY A 812 19.70 -26.17 50.19
N ASN A 813 19.05 -25.57 49.19
CA ASN A 813 17.59 -25.45 49.12
C ASN A 813 17.07 -26.46 48.09
N GLU A 814 16.78 -27.67 48.54
CA GLU A 814 16.22 -28.72 47.68
C GLU A 814 14.73 -28.42 47.44
N ILE A 815 14.33 -28.23 46.19
CA ILE A 815 12.95 -27.89 45.79
C ILE A 815 12.52 -28.86 44.69
N ILE A 816 11.28 -29.37 44.77
CA ILE A 816 10.67 -30.21 43.74
C ILE A 816 10.24 -29.32 42.58
N VAL A 817 10.67 -29.65 41.35
CA VAL A 817 10.41 -28.83 40.14
C VAL A 817 10.06 -29.65 38.90
N ASN A 818 9.75 -30.94 39.09
CA ASN A 818 9.16 -31.77 38.05
C ASN A 818 8.14 -32.73 38.69
N ILE A 819 6.87 -32.63 38.31
CA ILE A 819 5.79 -33.45 38.87
C ILE A 819 5.86 -34.88 38.34
N GLU A 820 6.24 -35.10 37.08
CA GLU A 820 6.39 -36.46 36.53
C GLU A 820 7.33 -37.31 37.38
N GLU A 821 8.53 -36.81 37.68
CA GLU A 821 9.51 -37.50 38.52
C GLU A 821 9.09 -37.52 40.01
N ALA A 822 8.44 -36.46 40.52
CA ALA A 822 7.97 -36.43 41.91
C ALA A 822 6.84 -37.44 42.21
N GLN A 823 6.07 -37.83 41.19
CA GLN A 823 4.96 -38.78 41.31
C GLN A 823 5.35 -40.22 40.94
N LYS A 824 6.57 -40.47 40.44
CA LYS A 824 7.09 -41.83 40.22
C LYS A 824 7.33 -42.55 41.55
N LYS A 825 6.82 -43.78 41.65
CA LYS A 825 6.92 -44.61 42.87
C LYS A 825 8.32 -45.21 43.03
N GLU A 826 9.19 -44.55 43.79
CA GLU A 826 10.47 -45.13 44.18
C GLU A 826 10.30 -46.20 45.28
N ALA A 827 10.42 -47.48 44.90
CA ALA A 827 10.66 -48.70 45.69
C ALA A 827 9.75 -49.02 46.90
N LYS A 828 9.53 -48.08 47.83
CA LYS A 828 8.66 -48.17 49.01
C LYS A 828 7.94 -46.85 49.35
N ARG A 829 7.93 -45.88 48.42
CA ARG A 829 7.36 -44.53 48.59
C ARG A 829 6.22 -44.29 47.61
N GLU A 830 5.21 -43.54 48.04
CA GLU A 830 4.20 -42.95 47.15
C GLU A 830 4.74 -41.65 46.53
N GLY A 831 3.99 -40.99 45.64
CA GLY A 831 4.36 -39.68 45.10
C GLY A 831 4.51 -38.61 46.19
N TYR A 832 5.29 -37.57 45.91
CA TYR A 832 5.52 -36.46 46.86
C TYR A 832 4.27 -35.58 47.06
N TRP A 833 3.51 -35.35 45.98
CA TRP A 833 2.33 -34.51 45.96
C TRP A 833 1.05 -35.34 45.96
N HIS A 834 0.07 -34.95 46.78
CA HIS A 834 -1.30 -35.42 46.69
C HIS A 834 -2.18 -34.32 46.11
N PHE A 835 -3.08 -34.69 45.20
CA PHE A 835 -4.01 -33.81 44.51
C PHE A 835 -5.44 -34.02 45.01
N PHE A 836 -6.20 -32.93 45.12
CA PHE A 836 -7.51 -32.89 45.76
C PHE A 836 -8.51 -32.06 44.94
N LYS A 837 -9.77 -32.52 44.87
CA LYS A 837 -10.92 -31.77 44.35
C LYS A 837 -12.18 -32.29 45.05
N GLY A 838 -12.50 -31.73 46.21
CA GLY A 838 -13.41 -32.33 47.19
C GLY A 838 -12.81 -33.56 47.91
N GLU A 839 -12.34 -34.54 47.14
CA GLU A 839 -11.70 -35.80 47.57
C GLU A 839 -10.24 -35.92 47.07
N ASP A 840 -9.50 -36.97 47.49
CA ASP A 840 -8.14 -37.25 46.99
C ASP A 840 -8.21 -37.89 45.59
N ILE A 841 -7.80 -37.12 44.57
CA ILE A 841 -7.78 -37.49 43.15
C ILE A 841 -6.38 -37.83 42.64
N THR A 842 -5.38 -37.98 43.52
CA THR A 842 -3.96 -38.20 43.16
C THR A 842 -3.77 -39.39 42.20
N LYS A 843 -4.66 -40.40 42.28
CA LYS A 843 -4.60 -41.64 41.51
C LYS A 843 -5.23 -41.53 40.10
N ASP A 844 -5.88 -40.42 39.78
CA ASP A 844 -6.41 -40.12 38.45
C ASP A 844 -5.72 -38.86 37.88
N PRO A 845 -4.64 -39.01 37.09
CA PRO A 845 -3.94 -37.89 36.46
C PRO A 845 -4.84 -37.02 35.58
N ASN A 846 -5.91 -37.56 35.01
CA ASN A 846 -6.80 -36.80 34.11
C ASN A 846 -7.69 -35.83 34.90
N ALA A 847 -7.96 -36.10 36.18
CA ALA A 847 -8.74 -35.22 37.05
C ALA A 847 -7.98 -33.96 37.51
N TRP A 848 -6.64 -34.00 37.53
CA TRP A 848 -5.79 -32.87 37.97
C TRP A 848 -4.82 -32.31 36.90
N SER A 849 -4.66 -32.99 35.76
CA SER A 849 -3.82 -32.54 34.63
C SER A 849 -4.50 -32.77 33.27
N HIS A 850 -3.91 -32.21 32.22
CA HIS A 850 -4.18 -32.57 30.82
C HIS A 850 -3.16 -33.57 30.25
N GLY A 851 -2.41 -34.27 31.12
CA GLY A 851 -1.33 -35.16 30.72
C GLY A 851 0.04 -34.48 30.68
N LEU A 852 1.01 -35.17 30.06
CA LEU A 852 2.41 -34.74 29.94
C LEU A 852 2.63 -33.98 28.64
N ARG A 853 3.38 -32.87 28.68
CA ARG A 853 3.77 -32.08 27.50
C ARG A 853 5.27 -31.86 27.46
N GLU A 854 5.90 -31.99 26.29
CA GLU A 854 7.35 -31.83 26.18
C GLU A 854 7.80 -30.37 26.28
N VAL A 855 8.99 -30.14 26.84
CA VAL A 855 9.59 -28.80 26.96
C VAL A 855 9.79 -28.17 25.57
N LYS A 856 10.18 -28.98 24.57
CA LYS A 856 10.24 -28.57 23.17
C LYS A 856 8.85 -28.22 22.62
N GLN A 857 7.85 -29.07 22.87
CA GLN A 857 6.47 -28.86 22.41
C GLN A 857 5.86 -27.58 23.00
N MET A 858 6.17 -27.21 24.24
CA MET A 858 5.74 -25.94 24.83
C MET A 858 6.41 -24.73 24.17
N GLY A 859 7.67 -24.83 23.76
CA GLY A 859 8.27 -23.82 22.87
C GLY A 859 7.55 -23.74 21.52
N GLU A 860 7.23 -24.89 20.92
CA GLU A 860 6.49 -24.97 19.66
C GLU A 860 5.03 -24.51 19.78
N ASP A 861 4.46 -24.42 20.99
CA ASP A 861 3.17 -23.77 21.20
C ASP A 861 3.22 -22.26 20.97
N ILE A 862 4.34 -21.60 21.34
CA ILE A 862 4.54 -20.16 21.12
C ILE A 862 5.17 -19.86 19.75
N SER A 863 6.14 -20.65 19.25
CA SER A 863 6.71 -20.43 17.91
C SER A 863 5.83 -20.99 16.79
N GLY A 864 5.44 -22.25 16.89
CA GLY A 864 5.10 -23.11 15.76
C GLY A 864 6.11 -24.26 15.63
N ASP A 865 5.72 -25.32 14.93
CA ASP A 865 6.44 -26.59 14.86
C ASP A 865 7.77 -26.46 14.10
N GLY A 866 8.85 -27.02 14.65
CA GLY A 866 10.20 -26.99 14.08
C GLY A 866 11.07 -25.79 14.47
N ASP A 867 10.46 -24.68 14.90
CA ASP A 867 11.16 -23.40 15.12
C ASP A 867 11.77 -23.22 16.52
N THR A 868 11.50 -24.15 17.44
CA THR A 868 12.09 -24.16 18.78
C THR A 868 13.45 -24.84 18.81
N ILE A 869 14.46 -24.11 19.28
CA ILE A 869 15.83 -24.59 19.45
C ILE A 869 16.00 -25.14 20.86
N ARG A 870 16.40 -26.41 20.98
CA ARG A 870 16.77 -27.01 22.26
C ARG A 870 18.28 -26.91 22.48
N VAL A 871 18.70 -26.50 23.68
CA VAL A 871 20.10 -26.26 24.05
C VAL A 871 20.50 -27.16 25.22
N GLU A 872 21.59 -27.92 25.07
CA GLU A 872 22.09 -28.87 26.07
C GLU A 872 22.77 -28.18 27.28
N GLY A 873 22.01 -27.38 28.03
CA GLY A 873 22.46 -26.65 29.21
C GLY A 873 23.03 -25.26 28.90
N TYR A 874 23.12 -24.42 29.94
CA TYR A 874 23.55 -23.03 29.80
C TYR A 874 25.03 -22.91 29.37
N SER A 875 25.86 -23.92 29.63
CA SER A 875 27.23 -23.97 29.08
C SER A 875 27.29 -24.01 27.55
N LYS A 876 26.21 -24.39 26.86
CA LYS A 876 26.11 -24.43 25.39
C LYS A 876 25.46 -23.22 24.72
N LEU A 877 24.72 -22.42 25.48
CA LEU A 877 23.98 -21.26 24.95
C LEU A 877 24.88 -20.24 24.20
N THR A 878 26.15 -20.09 24.61
CA THR A 878 27.09 -19.15 23.96
C THR A 878 27.49 -19.60 22.54
N GLU A 879 27.58 -20.90 22.28
CA GLU A 879 27.88 -21.42 20.94
C GLU A 879 26.64 -21.29 20.04
N GLN A 880 25.45 -21.54 20.59
CA GLN A 880 24.18 -21.43 19.86
C GLN A 880 23.86 -19.99 19.43
N LEU A 881 23.91 -19.01 20.35
CA LEU A 881 23.60 -17.62 20.00
C LEU A 881 24.62 -17.01 19.02
N LYS A 882 25.89 -17.43 19.09
CA LYS A 882 26.88 -17.08 18.05
C LYS A 882 26.49 -17.63 16.68
N SER A 883 26.08 -18.89 16.60
CA SER A 883 25.66 -19.50 15.33
C SER A 883 24.46 -18.78 14.72
N LEU A 884 23.53 -18.29 15.55
CA LEU A 884 22.38 -17.50 15.11
C LEU A 884 22.81 -16.12 14.60
N ALA A 885 23.68 -15.41 15.33
CA ALA A 885 24.25 -14.14 14.87
C ALA A 885 25.05 -14.27 13.55
N THR A 886 25.80 -15.37 13.37
CA THR A 886 26.48 -15.66 12.09
C THR A 886 25.47 -15.90 10.96
N GLY A 887 24.32 -16.54 11.22
CA GLY A 887 23.21 -16.61 10.27
C GLY A 887 22.75 -15.22 9.84
N LEU A 888 22.32 -14.39 10.80
CA LEU A 888 21.85 -13.02 10.53
C LEU A 888 22.88 -12.18 9.77
N LYS A 889 24.19 -12.36 10.03
CA LYS A 889 25.26 -11.63 9.34
C LYS A 889 25.55 -12.17 7.92
N ASN A 890 25.33 -13.44 7.65
CA ASN A 890 25.43 -14.00 6.29
C ASN A 890 24.25 -13.52 5.41
N ASP A 891 23.11 -13.24 6.02
CA ASP A 891 21.97 -12.58 5.36
C ASP A 891 22.21 -11.06 5.14
N CYS A 892 23.40 -10.54 5.46
CA CYS A 892 23.83 -9.16 5.27
C CYS A 892 24.93 -8.98 4.19
N GLU A 893 24.75 -9.58 3.01
CA GLU A 893 25.64 -9.37 1.86
C GLU A 893 24.89 -8.77 0.67
N GLY A 894 25.32 -7.58 0.22
CA GLY A 894 24.82 -6.98 -1.02
C GLY A 894 25.40 -7.65 -2.26
N THR A 895 24.73 -7.48 -3.41
CA THR A 895 25.21 -8.01 -4.69
C THR A 895 25.20 -6.94 -5.76
N PHE A 896 26.36 -6.55 -6.26
CA PHE A 896 26.46 -5.72 -7.46
C PHE A 896 26.52 -6.63 -8.70
N THR A 897 25.54 -6.49 -9.58
CA THR A 897 25.42 -7.25 -10.84
C THR A 897 25.51 -6.33 -12.03
N VAL A 898 26.34 -6.67 -13.01
CA VAL A 898 26.26 -6.11 -14.36
C VAL A 898 25.66 -7.17 -15.27
N GLN A 899 24.59 -6.82 -15.99
CA GLN A 899 24.02 -7.63 -17.06
C GLN A 899 24.32 -6.98 -18.41
N LYS A 900 24.88 -7.74 -19.34
CA LYS A 900 25.04 -7.32 -20.74
C LYS A 900 23.89 -7.87 -21.58
N ARG A 901 23.31 -7.01 -22.43
CA ARG A 901 22.42 -7.42 -23.53
C ARG A 901 22.92 -6.86 -24.85
N ILE A 902 22.52 -7.51 -25.95
CA ILE A 902 22.56 -6.96 -27.30
C ILE A 902 21.14 -6.58 -27.70
N VAL A 903 20.97 -5.41 -28.30
CA VAL A 903 19.71 -4.85 -28.80
C VAL A 903 19.81 -4.48 -30.28
N ASN A 904 18.68 -4.46 -30.97
CA ASN A 904 18.55 -3.86 -32.30
C ASN A 904 18.56 -2.33 -32.22
N ALA A 905 18.59 -1.66 -33.39
CA ALA A 905 18.53 -0.20 -33.48
C ALA A 905 17.20 0.41 -32.98
N ASP A 906 16.15 -0.40 -32.80
CA ASP A 906 14.86 -0.03 -32.21
C ASP A 906 14.78 -0.32 -30.69
N GLY A 907 15.91 -0.64 -30.04
CA GLY A 907 15.97 -0.98 -28.62
C GLY A 907 15.47 -2.38 -28.25
N SER A 908 14.90 -3.15 -29.20
CA SER A 908 14.43 -4.51 -28.93
C SER A 908 15.59 -5.47 -28.63
N VAL A 909 15.42 -6.32 -27.61
CA VAL A 909 16.51 -7.20 -27.13
C VAL A 909 16.71 -8.38 -28.09
N GLU A 910 17.85 -8.40 -28.78
CA GLU A 910 18.28 -9.50 -29.66
C GLU A 910 18.92 -10.64 -28.84
N ASN A 911 19.75 -10.31 -27.85
CA ASN A 911 20.40 -11.29 -26.98
C ASN A 911 20.47 -10.79 -25.53
N ALA A 912 19.63 -11.34 -24.66
CA ALA A 912 19.58 -11.00 -23.23
C ALA A 912 20.71 -11.61 -22.37
N GLN A 913 21.51 -12.51 -22.95
CA GLN A 913 22.51 -13.36 -22.29
C GLN A 913 23.90 -13.19 -22.95
N ALA A 914 24.36 -11.95 -23.07
CA ALA A 914 25.56 -11.62 -23.84
C ALA A 914 26.85 -12.01 -23.09
N LYS A 915 27.38 -13.20 -23.43
CA LYS A 915 28.61 -13.81 -22.88
C LYS A 915 29.91 -13.13 -23.35
N ASP A 916 30.96 -13.26 -22.54
CA ASP A 916 32.34 -12.89 -22.85
C ASP A 916 32.51 -11.38 -23.11
N TRP A 917 31.86 -10.56 -22.27
CA TRP A 917 32.03 -9.10 -22.19
C TRP A 917 32.78 -8.73 -20.91
N SER A 918 33.74 -7.80 -21.03
CA SER A 918 34.67 -7.44 -19.95
C SER A 918 34.29 -6.10 -19.32
N PHE A 919 34.09 -6.08 -18.01
CA PHE A 919 33.76 -4.90 -17.22
C PHE A 919 34.80 -4.66 -16.14
N THR A 920 35.22 -3.40 -15.98
CA THR A 920 36.05 -2.95 -14.86
C THR A 920 35.17 -2.21 -13.85
N VAL A 921 35.27 -2.58 -12.58
CA VAL A 921 34.54 -1.95 -11.47
C VAL A 921 35.54 -1.40 -10.46
N ASN A 922 35.36 -0.15 -10.06
CA ASN A 922 36.25 0.58 -9.16
C ASN A 922 35.44 1.28 -8.07
N ALA A 923 35.66 0.88 -6.82
CA ALA A 923 35.11 1.43 -5.57
C ALA A 923 36.03 2.51 -4.95
N GLY A 924 36.82 3.18 -5.77
CA GLY A 924 37.78 4.20 -5.34
C GLY A 924 38.87 3.64 -4.43
N ASN A 925 38.91 4.14 -3.20
CA ASN A 925 39.93 3.79 -2.20
C ASN A 925 39.49 2.65 -1.26
N GLU A 926 38.27 2.15 -1.39
CA GLU A 926 37.61 1.30 -0.39
C GLU A 926 37.67 -0.17 -0.81
N ASN A 927 38.14 -1.05 0.08
CA ASN A 927 38.24 -2.49 -0.21
C ASN A 927 36.93 -3.18 0.16
N VAL A 928 35.99 -3.23 -0.79
CA VAL A 928 34.58 -3.54 -0.51
C VAL A 928 33.89 -4.46 -1.54
N LEU A 929 34.59 -4.80 -2.64
CA LEU A 929 34.16 -5.83 -3.59
C LEU A 929 34.80 -7.17 -3.22
N ASP A 930 34.00 -8.18 -2.87
CA ASP A 930 34.47 -9.58 -2.91
C ASP A 930 34.13 -10.23 -4.27
N THR A 931 35.11 -10.94 -4.80
CA THR A 931 35.05 -11.68 -6.08
C THR A 931 34.69 -13.16 -5.89
N GLY A 932 34.16 -13.54 -4.73
CA GLY A 932 33.84 -14.93 -4.37
C GLY A 932 35.03 -15.73 -3.85
N ASP A 933 36.14 -15.06 -3.55
CA ASP A 933 37.33 -15.62 -2.90
C ASP A 933 37.50 -15.14 -1.44
N GLY A 934 36.49 -14.45 -0.90
CA GLY A 934 36.51 -13.84 0.43
C GLY A 934 37.52 -12.69 0.55
N THR A 935 38.02 -12.16 -0.56
CA THR A 935 39.11 -11.18 -0.58
C THR A 935 38.62 -9.86 -1.14
N LEU A 936 38.30 -8.95 -0.22
CA LEU A 936 37.85 -7.59 -0.52
C LEU A 936 38.91 -6.78 -1.28
N LYS A 937 38.49 -6.13 -2.37
CA LYS A 937 39.31 -5.31 -3.27
C LYS A 937 38.59 -3.99 -3.57
N SER A 938 39.33 -2.92 -3.88
CA SER A 938 38.75 -1.67 -4.39
C SER A 938 38.57 -1.65 -5.92
N ASN A 939 39.27 -2.53 -6.64
CA ASN A 939 39.24 -2.62 -8.09
C ASN A 939 39.11 -4.08 -8.52
N SER A 940 38.23 -4.36 -9.47
CA SER A 940 38.00 -5.71 -10.00
C SER A 940 37.70 -5.66 -11.50
N VAL A 941 38.07 -6.71 -12.21
CA VAL A 941 37.68 -6.96 -13.61
C VAL A 941 36.85 -8.23 -13.64
N GLY A 942 35.68 -8.15 -14.26
CA GLY A 942 34.73 -9.25 -14.40
C GLY A 942 34.42 -9.53 -15.86
N ILE A 943 34.06 -10.78 -16.17
CA ILE A 943 33.65 -11.22 -17.51
C ILE A 943 32.25 -11.86 -17.41
N THR A 944 31.35 -11.53 -18.33
CA THR A 944 29.98 -12.07 -18.32
C THR A 944 29.93 -13.56 -18.64
N GLY A 945 29.18 -14.31 -17.82
CA GLY A 945 28.95 -15.74 -17.98
C GLY A 945 27.91 -16.08 -19.06
N ASP A 946 27.53 -17.36 -19.12
CA ASP A 946 26.51 -17.86 -20.05
C ASP A 946 25.10 -17.28 -19.81
N ASP A 947 24.85 -16.66 -18.66
CA ASP A 947 23.62 -15.90 -18.36
C ASP A 947 23.69 -14.41 -18.77
N GLY A 948 24.79 -13.98 -19.40
CA GLY A 948 25.07 -12.58 -19.74
C GLY A 948 25.40 -11.69 -18.56
N LYS A 949 25.58 -12.24 -17.35
CA LYS A 949 25.82 -11.46 -16.14
C LYS A 949 27.22 -11.67 -15.58
N VAL A 950 27.68 -10.69 -14.81
CA VAL A 950 28.80 -10.81 -13.89
C VAL A 950 28.43 -10.17 -12.56
N ARG A 951 28.83 -10.79 -11.45
CA ARG A 951 28.39 -10.46 -10.09
C ARG A 951 29.59 -10.26 -9.17
N TRP A 952 29.49 -9.29 -8.28
CA TRP A 952 30.38 -9.05 -7.15
C TRP A 952 29.55 -8.99 -5.86
N ARG A 953 30.11 -9.43 -4.74
CA ARG A 953 29.51 -9.19 -3.42
C ARG A 953 29.95 -7.81 -2.93
N THR A 954 29.04 -7.05 -2.33
CA THR A 954 29.30 -5.75 -1.74
C THR A 954 29.07 -5.80 -0.22
N VAL A 955 30.05 -5.32 0.53
CA VAL A 955 30.02 -5.27 2.01
C VAL A 955 29.94 -3.84 2.55
N ASN A 956 29.45 -2.92 1.72
CA ASN A 956 29.28 -1.52 2.08
C ASN A 956 28.15 -1.35 3.08
N GLU A 957 28.42 -0.63 4.16
CA GLU A 957 27.42 -0.30 5.17
C GLU A 957 26.70 1.01 4.86
N ASP A 958 27.43 1.99 4.33
CA ASP A 958 26.91 3.25 3.81
C ASP A 958 26.76 3.21 2.27
N HIS A 959 26.27 4.31 1.70
CA HIS A 959 26.30 4.54 0.25
C HIS A 959 27.74 4.56 -0.28
N ALA A 960 27.99 3.91 -1.41
CA ALA A 960 29.28 3.95 -2.09
C ALA A 960 29.12 4.09 -3.61
N THR A 961 29.86 5.04 -4.18
CA THR A 961 29.85 5.30 -5.62
C THR A 961 30.85 4.40 -6.36
N PHE A 962 30.34 3.55 -7.25
CA PHE A 962 31.14 2.67 -8.09
C PHE A 962 31.29 3.23 -9.50
N SER A 963 32.53 3.36 -9.98
CA SER A 963 32.82 3.62 -11.38
C SER A 963 32.90 2.29 -12.14
N VAL A 964 32.03 2.12 -13.14
CA VAL A 964 31.84 0.89 -13.92
C VAL A 964 32.09 1.22 -15.40
N VAL A 965 33.03 0.52 -16.03
CA VAL A 965 33.45 0.79 -17.42
C VAL A 965 33.44 -0.50 -18.23
N GLU A 966 32.77 -0.47 -19.38
CA GLU A 966 32.76 -1.55 -20.36
C GLU A 966 34.04 -1.53 -21.21
N THR A 967 34.58 -2.70 -21.49
CA THR A 967 35.63 -2.89 -22.49
C THR A 967 34.96 -3.07 -23.85
N GLN A 968 34.84 -1.99 -24.63
CA GLN A 968 34.14 -1.99 -25.91
C GLN A 968 34.67 -3.08 -26.86
N LYS A 969 33.74 -3.79 -27.50
CA LYS A 969 34.00 -4.95 -28.37
C LYS A 969 33.48 -4.62 -29.77
N ASP A 970 34.37 -4.39 -30.73
CA ASP A 970 33.96 -4.15 -32.12
C ASP A 970 33.17 -5.35 -32.70
N PRO A 971 32.17 -5.12 -33.57
CA PRO A 971 31.73 -3.82 -34.10
C PRO A 971 30.77 -3.02 -33.20
N TYR A 972 30.27 -3.63 -32.12
CA TYR A 972 29.18 -3.10 -31.29
C TYR A 972 29.46 -1.72 -30.65
N ARG A 973 28.40 -0.96 -30.39
CA ARG A 973 28.40 0.34 -29.69
C ARG A 973 27.32 0.37 -28.60
N ILE A 974 27.46 1.22 -27.59
CA ILE A 974 26.48 1.37 -26.51
C ILE A 974 25.18 1.98 -27.05
N PHE A 975 24.05 1.41 -26.65
CA PHE A 975 22.71 1.94 -26.89
C PHE A 975 22.28 2.76 -25.68
N GLN A 976 22.03 4.07 -25.86
CA GLN A 976 21.72 4.95 -24.73
C GLN A 976 20.22 4.94 -24.38
N ARG A 977 19.92 4.88 -23.08
CA ARG A 977 18.57 5.01 -22.51
C ARG A 977 18.54 6.31 -21.70
N ASP A 978 17.66 7.23 -22.02
CA ASP A 978 17.59 8.58 -21.40
C ASP A 978 18.94 9.34 -21.40
N GLY A 979 19.78 9.10 -22.41
CA GLY A 979 21.15 9.64 -22.51
C GLY A 979 22.20 8.94 -21.62
N ALA A 980 21.79 7.97 -20.81
CA ALA A 980 22.67 7.16 -19.97
C ALA A 980 23.22 5.93 -20.71
N ASN A 981 24.44 5.52 -20.36
CA ASN A 981 25.15 4.37 -20.94
C ASN A 981 24.66 2.99 -20.42
N ALA A 982 23.77 2.97 -19.45
CA ALA A 982 23.18 1.79 -18.82
C ALA A 982 21.91 2.20 -18.06
N VAL A 983 21.13 1.24 -17.57
CA VAL A 983 20.08 1.49 -16.56
C VAL A 983 20.37 0.64 -15.32
N CYS A 984 20.46 1.27 -14.15
CA CYS A 984 20.71 0.61 -12.88
C CYS A 984 19.44 0.54 -12.04
N SER A 985 19.26 -0.59 -11.36
CA SER A 985 18.12 -0.82 -10.47
C SER A 985 18.51 -1.55 -9.19
N ILE A 986 17.87 -1.20 -8.07
CA ILE A 986 17.99 -1.87 -6.77
C ILE A 986 16.79 -2.80 -6.54
N ARG A 987 17.02 -3.90 -5.80
CA ARG A 987 16.03 -4.88 -5.36
C ARG A 987 16.26 -5.26 -3.89
N GLU A 988 15.23 -5.78 -3.24
CA GLU A 988 15.35 -6.39 -1.90
C GLU A 988 16.09 -7.74 -1.93
N THR A 989 15.92 -8.51 -3.02
CA THR A 989 16.53 -9.82 -3.25
C THR A 989 16.75 -10.02 -4.74
N GLU A 990 17.59 -10.97 -5.17
CA GLU A 990 17.79 -11.25 -6.60
C GLU A 990 16.46 -11.67 -7.30
N ASP A 991 15.58 -12.36 -6.56
CA ASP A 991 14.26 -12.86 -7.01
C ASP A 991 13.12 -11.82 -6.97
N SER A 992 13.34 -10.63 -6.38
CA SER A 992 12.27 -9.63 -6.23
C SER A 992 11.76 -9.15 -7.61
N LYS A 993 10.43 -9.20 -7.78
CA LYS A 993 9.75 -8.71 -9.00
C LYS A 993 9.76 -7.19 -9.11
N THR A 994 9.65 -6.50 -7.97
CA THR A 994 9.81 -5.05 -7.88
C THR A 994 11.30 -4.70 -7.87
N SER A 995 11.65 -3.68 -8.63
CA SER A 995 12.93 -2.98 -8.53
C SER A 995 12.69 -1.47 -8.56
N PHE A 996 13.69 -0.69 -8.16
CA PHE A 996 13.66 0.76 -8.17
C PHE A 996 14.83 1.30 -8.98
N ASN A 997 14.66 2.40 -9.70
CA ASN A 997 15.70 2.98 -10.56
C ASN A 997 16.75 3.73 -9.71
N LEU A 998 18.02 3.35 -9.84
CA LEU A 998 19.13 4.02 -9.16
C LEU A 998 19.66 5.19 -10.01
N PRO A 999 19.94 6.35 -9.39
CA PRO A 999 20.53 7.50 -10.08
C PRO A 999 21.97 7.19 -10.50
N ILE A 1000 22.32 7.56 -11.72
CA ILE A 1000 23.65 7.32 -12.32
C ILE A 1000 24.13 8.54 -13.10
N SER A 1001 25.43 8.60 -13.36
CA SER A 1001 26.03 9.55 -14.31
C SER A 1001 26.90 8.81 -15.31
N SER A 1002 26.71 9.01 -16.61
CA SER A 1002 27.62 8.48 -17.64
C SER A 1002 29.05 8.99 -17.41
N ASN A 1003 30.04 8.10 -17.43
CA ASN A 1003 31.45 8.47 -17.33
C ASN A 1003 32.23 7.94 -18.54
N LYS A 1004 33.07 8.82 -19.13
CA LYS A 1004 33.81 8.56 -20.38
C LYS A 1004 32.82 8.14 -21.51
N GLU A 1005 33.34 7.61 -22.61
CA GLU A 1005 32.48 7.13 -23.71
C GLU A 1005 31.75 5.82 -23.36
N ASN A 1006 32.33 4.96 -22.49
CA ASN A 1006 31.87 3.57 -22.29
C ASN A 1006 31.59 3.17 -20.82
N GLY A 1007 31.15 4.09 -19.96
CA GLY A 1007 30.96 3.78 -18.53
C GLY A 1007 29.91 4.63 -17.81
N ILE A 1008 29.74 4.33 -16.52
CA ILE A 1008 28.87 5.05 -15.57
C ILE A 1008 29.55 5.18 -14.21
N ASN A 1009 29.16 6.18 -13.43
CA ASN A 1009 29.18 6.09 -11.96
C ASN A 1009 27.77 5.73 -11.51
N VAL A 1010 27.64 4.73 -10.64
CA VAL A 1010 26.39 4.41 -9.93
C VAL A 1010 26.64 4.55 -8.43
N ASP A 1011 25.77 5.27 -7.74
CA ASP A 1011 25.78 5.26 -6.29
C ASP A 1011 24.93 4.09 -5.78
N ILE A 1012 25.53 3.26 -4.93
CA ILE A 1012 24.91 2.02 -4.43
C ILE A 1012 24.70 2.16 -2.92
N PRO A 1013 23.43 2.15 -2.44
CA PRO A 1013 23.15 2.17 -1.01
C PRO A 1013 23.72 0.94 -0.30
N GLY A 1014 23.96 1.06 1.01
CA GLY A 1014 24.55 0.00 1.84
C GLY A 1014 23.86 -1.36 1.66
N TYR A 1015 24.65 -2.41 1.47
CA TYR A 1015 24.25 -3.81 1.29
C TYR A 1015 23.15 -4.09 0.24
N SER A 1016 23.00 -3.24 -0.78
CA SER A 1016 21.95 -3.38 -1.81
C SER A 1016 22.16 -4.55 -2.78
N HIS A 1017 21.07 -5.13 -3.28
CA HIS A 1017 21.09 -5.98 -4.49
C HIS A 1017 20.84 -5.12 -5.74
N VAL A 1018 21.91 -4.78 -6.45
CA VAL A 1018 21.88 -3.89 -7.62
C VAL A 1018 22.10 -4.66 -8.90
N THR A 1019 21.30 -4.37 -9.94
CA THR A 1019 21.54 -4.80 -11.31
C THR A 1019 21.63 -3.59 -12.24
N CYS A 1020 22.80 -3.39 -12.85
CA CYS A 1020 23.01 -2.44 -13.95
C CYS A 1020 23.01 -3.17 -15.29
N VAL A 1021 22.12 -2.76 -16.18
CA VAL A 1021 21.92 -3.34 -17.51
C VAL A 1021 22.61 -2.45 -18.55
N PHE A 1022 23.62 -2.99 -19.21
CA PHE A 1022 24.35 -2.34 -20.30
C PHE A 1022 23.89 -2.94 -21.63
N ASP A 1023 23.18 -2.17 -22.44
CA ASP A 1023 22.74 -2.55 -23.78
C ASP A 1023 23.77 -2.07 -24.83
N ASN A 1024 24.17 -2.96 -25.74
CA ASN A 1024 24.87 -2.56 -26.97
C ASN A 1024 24.05 -2.95 -28.19
N TYR A 1025 24.18 -2.18 -29.27
CA TYR A 1025 23.71 -2.56 -30.60
C TYR A 1025 24.90 -2.84 -31.53
N GLU A 1026 24.67 -3.61 -32.59
CA GLU A 1026 25.59 -3.71 -33.72
C GLU A 1026 25.24 -2.62 -34.75
N PRO A 1027 26.12 -1.63 -34.99
CA PRO A 1027 25.89 -0.67 -36.06
C PRO A 1027 25.98 -1.37 -37.41
N LYS A 1028 24.82 -1.62 -38.02
CA LYS A 1028 24.69 -1.87 -39.46
C LYS A 1028 25.04 -0.57 -40.19
N ASP A 1029 25.30 -0.62 -41.50
CA ASP A 1029 25.60 0.57 -42.33
C ASP A 1029 24.35 1.45 -42.57
N GLU A 1030 23.67 1.83 -41.48
CA GLU A 1030 22.48 2.67 -41.44
C GLU A 1030 22.92 4.14 -41.35
N PHE A 1031 22.62 4.88 -42.41
CA PHE A 1031 22.94 6.31 -42.47
C PHE A 1031 21.75 7.14 -41.99
N VAL A 1032 22.01 8.01 -41.02
CA VAL A 1032 21.03 8.96 -40.46
C VAL A 1032 21.14 10.33 -41.13
N LYS A 1033 20.11 11.15 -40.95
CA LYS A 1033 20.07 12.56 -41.37
C LYS A 1033 20.47 13.46 -40.20
N LEU A 1034 20.90 14.68 -40.51
CA LEU A 1034 20.90 15.81 -39.57
C LEU A 1034 19.81 16.81 -40.02
N GLU A 1035 18.98 17.24 -39.07
CA GLU A 1035 18.08 18.39 -39.21
C GLU A 1035 18.52 19.52 -38.26
N LEU A 1036 18.63 20.72 -38.81
CA LEU A 1036 19.30 21.86 -38.22
C LEU A 1036 18.38 23.09 -38.22
N GLU A 1037 17.95 23.54 -37.04
CA GLU A 1037 17.20 24.79 -36.89
C GLU A 1037 18.15 25.96 -36.64
N LYS A 1038 18.01 27.03 -37.41
CA LYS A 1038 18.85 28.22 -37.32
C LYS A 1038 18.12 29.31 -36.56
N LEU A 1039 18.61 29.68 -35.38
CA LEU A 1039 17.95 30.64 -34.49
C LEU A 1039 18.71 31.97 -34.34
N ASP A 1040 17.99 32.95 -33.78
CA ASP A 1040 18.52 34.19 -33.22
C ASP A 1040 18.93 33.99 -31.75
N ALA A 1041 20.11 34.50 -31.35
CA ALA A 1041 20.62 34.32 -29.99
C ALA A 1041 19.93 35.18 -28.90
N THR A 1042 18.99 36.06 -29.27
CA THR A 1042 18.30 36.98 -28.35
C THR A 1042 16.79 36.69 -28.27
N ASP A 1043 16.12 36.48 -29.40
CA ASP A 1043 14.67 36.24 -29.45
C ASP A 1043 14.26 34.81 -29.87
N LYS A 1044 15.22 33.88 -29.99
CA LYS A 1044 15.03 32.49 -30.46
C LYS A 1044 14.25 32.39 -31.79
N SER A 1045 14.12 33.46 -32.59
CA SER A 1045 13.32 33.39 -33.83
C SER A 1045 14.12 32.83 -35.02
N VAL A 1046 13.48 31.99 -35.84
CA VAL A 1046 14.11 31.26 -36.95
C VAL A 1046 14.72 32.19 -38.01
N LEU A 1047 15.90 31.84 -38.54
CA LEU A 1047 16.70 32.61 -39.50
C LEU A 1047 16.97 31.80 -40.77
N SER A 1048 16.57 32.31 -41.93
CA SER A 1048 16.89 31.71 -43.22
C SER A 1048 18.13 32.35 -43.89
N ASN A 1049 18.48 31.89 -45.09
CA ASN A 1049 19.60 32.36 -45.91
C ASN A 1049 21.03 32.13 -45.36
N ALA A 1050 21.20 31.33 -44.29
CA ALA A 1050 22.49 30.73 -43.97
C ALA A 1050 22.89 29.62 -44.97
N LYS A 1051 24.13 29.15 -44.91
CA LYS A 1051 24.60 27.92 -45.58
C LYS A 1051 25.47 27.11 -44.65
N PHE A 1052 25.34 25.79 -44.74
CA PHE A 1052 26.06 24.83 -43.92
C PHE A 1052 26.68 23.72 -44.76
N GLU A 1053 27.80 23.21 -44.26
CA GLU A 1053 28.47 22.00 -44.71
C GLU A 1053 28.72 21.10 -43.50
N VAL A 1054 28.43 19.81 -43.62
CA VAL A 1054 28.91 18.80 -42.65
C VAL A 1054 30.13 18.11 -43.25
N ARG A 1055 31.22 17.97 -42.48
CA ARG A 1055 32.49 17.36 -42.91
C ARG A 1055 32.91 16.24 -41.95
N SER A 1056 33.60 15.22 -42.45
CA SER A 1056 34.10 14.11 -41.61
C SER A 1056 35.46 14.37 -40.95
N ASP A 1057 36.11 15.50 -41.28
CA ASP A 1057 37.32 16.01 -40.65
C ASP A 1057 37.34 17.55 -40.70
N ARG A 1058 38.35 18.19 -40.09
CA ARG A 1058 38.43 19.67 -40.03
C ARG A 1058 38.93 20.33 -41.32
N GLU A 1059 39.69 19.62 -42.15
CA GLU A 1059 40.47 20.22 -43.26
C GLU A 1059 40.36 19.48 -44.61
N GLY A 1060 39.60 18.38 -44.71
CA GLY A 1060 39.56 17.50 -45.88
C GLY A 1060 38.47 17.77 -46.94
N ASP A 1061 38.45 16.91 -47.95
CA ASP A 1061 37.59 16.99 -49.13
C ASP A 1061 36.18 16.41 -48.91
N GLY A 1062 35.16 17.10 -49.42
CA GLY A 1062 33.82 16.55 -49.67
C GLY A 1062 32.80 16.77 -48.55
N PRO A 1063 32.07 17.90 -48.55
CA PRO A 1063 31.00 18.14 -47.58
C PRO A 1063 29.73 17.35 -47.90
N PHE A 1064 29.06 16.83 -46.87
CA PHE A 1064 27.64 16.48 -46.96
C PHE A 1064 26.87 17.81 -47.04
N ALA A 1065 26.18 18.02 -48.15
CA ALA A 1065 25.43 19.24 -48.39
C ALA A 1065 24.23 19.32 -47.43
N VAL A 1066 24.06 20.48 -46.79
CA VAL A 1066 22.90 20.78 -45.96
C VAL A 1066 21.99 21.76 -46.72
N ALA A 1067 20.78 21.34 -47.05
CA ALA A 1067 19.82 22.10 -47.86
C ALA A 1067 18.71 22.70 -47.00
N TRP A 1068 18.26 23.92 -47.33
CA TRP A 1068 17.10 24.54 -46.68
C TRP A 1068 15.79 23.89 -47.16
N ASP A 1069 14.93 23.53 -46.21
CA ASP A 1069 13.58 23.03 -46.45
C ASP A 1069 12.54 24.06 -45.99
N GLU A 1070 11.85 24.66 -46.96
CA GLU A 1070 10.79 25.65 -46.69
C GLU A 1070 9.59 25.06 -45.92
N ALA A 1071 9.36 23.75 -45.97
CA ALA A 1071 8.21 23.14 -45.31
C ALA A 1071 8.33 23.10 -43.79
N SER A 1072 9.55 22.90 -43.26
CA SER A 1072 9.86 22.90 -41.83
C SER A 1072 10.61 24.15 -41.36
N GLN A 1073 11.08 25.01 -42.27
CA GLN A 1073 11.97 26.16 -41.98
C GLN A 1073 13.29 25.74 -41.30
N THR A 1074 13.85 24.60 -41.72
CA THR A 1074 15.09 24.01 -41.19
C THR A 1074 16.07 23.66 -42.31
N TYR A 1075 17.31 23.34 -41.95
CA TYR A 1075 18.36 22.86 -42.85
C TYR A 1075 18.54 21.34 -42.68
N LYS A 1076 18.54 20.55 -43.75
CA LYS A 1076 18.58 19.08 -43.71
C LYS A 1076 19.72 18.49 -44.54
N THR A 1077 20.33 17.41 -44.06
CA THR A 1077 21.18 16.54 -44.89
C THR A 1077 20.36 15.43 -45.54
N GLU A 1078 20.91 14.82 -46.58
CA GLU A 1078 20.53 13.46 -46.96
C GLU A 1078 20.93 12.45 -45.85
N ALA A 1079 20.32 11.26 -45.88
CA ALA A 1079 20.66 10.14 -45.01
C ALA A 1079 22.04 9.57 -45.40
N LYS A 1080 23.11 10.18 -44.87
CA LYS A 1080 24.52 9.91 -45.21
C LYS A 1080 25.51 10.02 -44.05
N LEU A 1081 25.03 10.31 -42.84
CA LEU A 1081 25.86 10.39 -41.64
C LEU A 1081 25.84 9.02 -40.95
N ALA A 1082 27.01 8.48 -40.60
CA ALA A 1082 27.11 7.19 -39.91
C ALA A 1082 26.98 7.40 -38.39
N VAL A 1083 26.27 6.49 -37.72
CA VAL A 1083 26.07 6.54 -36.26
C VAL A 1083 27.39 6.31 -35.52
N SER A 1084 27.57 6.95 -34.36
CA SER A 1084 28.77 6.93 -33.52
C SER A 1084 30.07 7.33 -34.24
N LYS A 1085 29.97 8.22 -35.24
CA LYS A 1085 31.11 8.84 -35.93
C LYS A 1085 31.12 10.36 -35.72
N PRO A 1086 32.29 10.99 -35.42
CA PRO A 1086 32.39 12.43 -35.31
C PRO A 1086 32.35 13.15 -36.67
N TYR A 1087 31.77 14.34 -36.65
CA TYR A 1087 31.56 15.23 -37.78
C TYR A 1087 31.74 16.70 -37.36
N TYR A 1088 31.99 17.59 -38.33
CA TYR A 1088 32.09 19.03 -38.13
C TYR A 1088 31.02 19.76 -38.95
N LEU A 1089 30.14 20.50 -38.29
CA LEU A 1089 29.21 21.43 -38.91
C LEU A 1089 29.90 22.79 -39.10
N VAL A 1090 30.03 23.22 -40.34
CA VAL A 1090 30.64 24.50 -40.74
C VAL A 1090 29.56 25.41 -41.28
N GLU A 1091 29.34 26.57 -40.66
CA GLU A 1091 28.56 27.65 -41.29
C GLU A 1091 29.45 28.33 -42.34
N THR A 1092 29.07 28.25 -43.62
CA THR A 1092 29.83 28.83 -44.74
C THR A 1092 29.23 30.14 -45.24
N GLN A 1093 28.01 30.48 -44.82
CA GLN A 1093 27.38 31.78 -45.03
C GLN A 1093 26.45 32.08 -43.86
N ALA A 1094 26.60 33.26 -43.24
CA ALA A 1094 25.75 33.71 -42.15
C ALA A 1094 24.32 34.06 -42.65
N PRO A 1095 23.28 33.92 -41.81
CA PRO A 1095 21.90 34.25 -42.18
C PRO A 1095 21.66 35.75 -42.33
N THR A 1096 20.53 36.09 -42.97
CA THR A 1096 20.03 37.48 -43.04
C THR A 1096 18.51 37.52 -42.88
N LYS A 1097 18.00 38.49 -42.12
CA LYS A 1097 16.56 38.63 -41.80
C LYS A 1097 16.19 40.11 -41.78
N ASN A 1098 15.18 40.52 -42.54
CA ASN A 1098 14.68 41.91 -42.60
C ASN A 1098 15.79 42.98 -42.77
N SER A 1099 16.75 42.73 -43.67
CA SER A 1099 17.93 43.57 -43.93
C SER A 1099 18.92 43.71 -42.75
N GLN A 1100 18.80 42.89 -41.70
CA GLN A 1100 19.78 42.77 -40.62
C GLN A 1100 20.74 41.61 -40.91
N SER A 1101 22.03 41.85 -40.69
CA SER A 1101 23.10 40.86 -40.82
C SER A 1101 23.37 40.16 -39.49
N TYR A 1102 23.87 38.93 -39.58
CA TYR A 1102 24.33 38.14 -38.43
C TYR A 1102 25.83 37.88 -38.54
N SER A 1103 26.49 37.71 -37.39
CA SER A 1103 27.86 37.17 -37.37
C SER A 1103 27.84 35.71 -37.84
N LEU A 1104 28.92 35.26 -38.49
CA LEU A 1104 29.17 33.84 -38.73
C LEU A 1104 29.54 33.14 -37.40
N LEU A 1105 29.32 31.82 -37.30
CA LEU A 1105 29.93 31.01 -36.25
C LEU A 1105 31.45 31.21 -36.20
N VAL A 1106 31.99 31.34 -34.99
CA VAL A 1106 33.43 31.61 -34.75
C VAL A 1106 34.32 30.37 -34.89
N ALA A 1107 33.73 29.17 -34.87
CA ALA A 1107 34.37 27.88 -35.09
C ALA A 1107 33.33 26.86 -35.59
N PRO A 1108 33.75 25.78 -36.28
CA PRO A 1108 32.87 24.64 -36.58
C PRO A 1108 32.36 23.96 -35.30
N VAL A 1109 31.10 23.51 -35.31
CA VAL A 1109 30.54 22.69 -34.22
C VAL A 1109 30.95 21.24 -34.47
N GLU A 1110 31.65 20.64 -33.51
CA GLU A 1110 32.05 19.23 -33.53
C GLU A 1110 30.95 18.40 -32.86
N PHE A 1111 30.38 17.45 -33.59
CA PHE A 1111 29.20 16.68 -33.18
C PHE A 1111 29.30 15.22 -33.63
N GLN A 1112 28.50 14.35 -33.00
CA GLN A 1112 28.21 13.00 -33.49
C GLN A 1112 26.72 12.71 -33.33
N ILE A 1113 26.23 11.66 -33.98
CA ILE A 1113 24.86 11.15 -33.80
C ILE A 1113 24.96 9.72 -33.27
N VAL A 1114 24.25 9.40 -32.19
CA VAL A 1114 24.23 8.08 -31.55
C VAL A 1114 22.80 7.50 -31.55
N ALA A 1115 22.68 6.17 -31.43
CA ALA A 1115 21.40 5.52 -31.26
C ALA A 1115 21.00 5.48 -29.77
N GLY A 1116 19.74 5.79 -29.47
CA GLY A 1116 19.13 5.58 -28.17
C GLY A 1116 17.67 5.14 -28.28
N GLU A 1117 17.01 5.02 -27.14
CA GLU A 1117 15.63 4.49 -27.00
C GLU A 1117 14.61 5.17 -27.94
N ASP A 1118 14.64 6.50 -28.02
CA ASP A 1118 13.82 7.30 -28.94
C ASP A 1118 14.44 7.50 -30.35
N GLY A 1119 15.40 6.68 -30.75
CA GLY A 1119 16.14 6.83 -32.01
C GLY A 1119 17.36 7.77 -31.95
N SER A 1120 17.55 8.58 -32.99
CA SER A 1120 18.80 9.33 -33.24
C SER A 1120 19.01 10.54 -32.32
N VAL A 1121 20.03 10.48 -31.46
CA VAL A 1121 20.42 11.56 -30.54
C VAL A 1121 21.68 12.27 -31.05
N VAL A 1122 21.65 13.60 -31.15
CA VAL A 1122 22.86 14.40 -31.43
C VAL A 1122 23.61 14.65 -30.13
N GLN A 1123 24.93 14.47 -30.17
CA GLN A 1123 25.85 14.89 -29.10
C GLN A 1123 26.86 15.90 -29.66
N ILE A 1124 27.11 16.96 -28.91
CA ILE A 1124 28.08 18.02 -29.21
C ILE A 1124 29.34 17.80 -28.35
N ARG A 1125 30.51 18.16 -28.88
CA ARG A 1125 31.78 18.11 -28.15
C ARG A 1125 31.91 19.32 -27.21
N ASP A 1126 32.06 19.08 -25.91
CA ASP A 1126 32.47 20.09 -24.92
C ASP A 1126 33.72 19.63 -24.17
N GLY A 1127 34.83 20.34 -24.39
CA GLY A 1127 36.16 19.95 -23.91
C GLY A 1127 36.56 18.54 -24.34
N GLU A 1128 36.79 17.66 -23.37
CA GLU A 1128 37.12 16.25 -23.59
C GLU A 1128 35.89 15.32 -23.63
N ASN A 1129 34.68 15.85 -23.44
CA ASN A 1129 33.43 15.09 -23.33
C ASN A 1129 32.53 15.27 -24.56
N TRP A 1130 31.58 14.34 -24.70
CA TRP A 1130 30.39 14.49 -25.55
C TRP A 1130 29.18 14.77 -24.64
N THR A 1131 28.26 15.64 -25.08
CA THR A 1131 27.04 15.97 -24.33
C THR A 1131 25.85 16.21 -25.25
N SER A 1132 24.65 15.84 -24.80
CA SER A 1132 23.35 16.13 -25.43
C SER A 1132 22.49 17.09 -24.57
N GLU A 1133 23.09 17.75 -23.58
CA GLU A 1133 22.47 18.81 -22.79
C GLU A 1133 22.67 20.20 -23.43
N VAL A 1134 22.01 21.22 -22.86
CA VAL A 1134 22.07 22.61 -23.34
C VAL A 1134 23.47 23.22 -23.11
N VAL A 1135 24.33 23.11 -24.12
CA VAL A 1135 25.65 23.74 -24.13
C VAL A 1135 25.49 25.26 -24.16
N GLY A 1136 25.98 25.94 -23.11
CA GLY A 1136 25.82 27.38 -22.87
C GLY A 1136 26.57 28.31 -23.84
N ALA A 1137 26.26 28.20 -25.13
CA ALA A 1137 26.90 28.94 -26.24
C ALA A 1137 25.92 29.35 -27.36
N GLY A 1138 24.64 29.00 -27.24
CA GLY A 1138 23.66 29.12 -28.35
C GLY A 1138 23.57 27.87 -29.22
N LEU A 1139 23.79 26.69 -28.62
CA LEU A 1139 23.63 25.37 -29.23
C LEU A 1139 22.67 24.55 -28.37
N TRP A 1140 21.71 23.87 -28.99
CA TRP A 1140 20.78 22.98 -28.29
C TRP A 1140 20.56 21.71 -29.11
N THR A 1141 20.34 20.58 -28.44
CA THR A 1141 20.02 19.27 -29.04
C THR A 1141 18.57 18.87 -28.74
N GLU A 1142 17.72 19.87 -28.46
CA GLU A 1142 16.28 19.77 -28.27
C GLU A 1142 15.61 19.19 -29.55
N ARG A 1143 14.71 18.21 -29.38
CA ARG A 1143 13.94 17.58 -30.47
C ARG A 1143 12.53 18.21 -30.54
N PRO A 1144 11.95 18.40 -31.72
CA PRO A 1144 10.59 18.93 -31.86
C PRO A 1144 9.53 17.87 -31.47
N ASP A 1145 8.33 18.33 -31.06
CA ASP A 1145 7.18 17.50 -30.63
C ASP A 1145 6.81 16.34 -31.58
N LYS A 1146 7.23 16.43 -32.85
CA LYS A 1146 7.11 15.39 -33.87
C LYS A 1146 8.42 15.31 -34.63
N PHE A 1147 9.18 14.25 -34.41
CA PHE A 1147 10.50 14.02 -35.00
C PHE A 1147 10.56 12.71 -35.79
N ASP A 1148 11.56 12.58 -36.65
CA ASP A 1148 11.91 11.32 -37.33
C ASP A 1148 13.05 10.62 -36.57
N ALA A 1149 12.83 9.40 -36.11
CA ALA A 1149 13.82 8.61 -35.35
C ALA A 1149 15.13 8.35 -36.13
N ALA A 1150 15.13 8.44 -37.47
CA ALA A 1150 16.32 8.34 -38.33
C ALA A 1150 17.00 9.70 -38.60
N THR A 1151 16.63 10.76 -37.86
CA THR A 1151 17.13 12.12 -37.99
C THR A 1151 17.62 12.63 -36.64
N GLY A 1152 18.88 13.05 -36.56
CA GLY A 1152 19.40 13.80 -35.41
C GLY A 1152 19.03 15.28 -35.53
N TYR A 1153 18.61 15.91 -34.43
CA TYR A 1153 18.19 17.31 -34.38
C TYR A 1153 19.19 18.21 -33.65
N LEU A 1154 19.43 19.40 -34.19
CA LEU A 1154 20.38 20.38 -33.67
C LEU A 1154 19.84 21.81 -33.89
N GLN A 1155 19.83 22.65 -32.86
CA GLN A 1155 19.55 24.08 -32.98
C GLN A 1155 20.85 24.88 -32.84
N VAL A 1156 21.03 25.89 -33.69
CA VAL A 1156 22.21 26.77 -33.70
C VAL A 1156 21.76 28.22 -33.75
N ALA A 1157 22.10 29.02 -32.73
CA ALA A 1157 21.84 30.46 -32.71
C ALA A 1157 23.02 31.29 -33.24
N ASN A 1158 22.74 32.38 -33.96
CA ASN A 1158 23.74 33.42 -34.25
C ASN A 1158 23.35 34.74 -33.57
N VAL A 1159 24.37 35.50 -33.18
CA VAL A 1159 24.23 36.86 -32.65
C VAL A 1159 24.05 37.84 -33.81
N ARG A 1160 23.10 38.78 -33.70
CA ARG A 1160 22.94 39.87 -34.67
C ARG A 1160 24.24 40.67 -34.75
N GLN A 1161 24.66 41.01 -35.97
CA GLN A 1161 25.68 42.01 -36.17
C GLN A 1161 25.06 43.37 -35.85
N GLY A 1162 25.25 43.83 -34.61
CA GLY A 1162 24.75 45.13 -34.18
C GLY A 1162 25.28 46.25 -35.07
N ASP A 1163 24.44 47.24 -35.35
CA ASP A 1163 24.88 48.50 -35.95
C ASP A 1163 26.00 49.07 -35.07
N LEU A 1164 27.24 49.02 -35.57
CA LEU A 1164 28.34 49.77 -34.97
C LEU A 1164 27.88 51.24 -34.88
N PRO A 1165 27.79 51.83 -33.67
CA PRO A 1165 27.29 53.19 -33.53
C PRO A 1165 28.17 54.08 -34.40
N LYS A 1166 27.57 54.78 -35.37
CA LYS A 1166 28.31 55.45 -36.44
C LYS A 1166 29.28 56.48 -35.86
N THR A 1167 30.54 56.09 -35.69
CA THR A 1167 31.64 56.92 -35.17
C THR A 1167 32.10 58.01 -36.15
N GLY A 1168 31.36 58.21 -37.24
CA GLY A 1168 31.31 59.46 -38.01
C GLY A 1168 30.39 60.55 -37.42
N GLY A 1169 29.71 60.29 -36.30
CA GLY A 1169 28.80 61.22 -35.61
C GLY A 1169 29.49 62.38 -34.91
N VAL A 1170 30.06 63.32 -35.69
CA VAL A 1170 30.47 64.70 -35.33
C VAL A 1170 31.59 64.86 -34.28
N GLY A 1171 31.74 63.97 -33.31
CA GLY A 1171 32.65 64.12 -32.16
C GLY A 1171 34.16 64.07 -32.48
N LEU A 1172 34.56 63.43 -33.59
CA LEU A 1172 35.99 63.22 -33.93
C LEU A 1172 36.58 64.30 -34.86
N GLN A 1173 35.77 65.12 -35.53
CA GLN A 1173 36.29 66.18 -36.39
C GLN A 1173 36.92 67.34 -35.60
N LEU A 1174 36.37 67.71 -34.43
CA LEU A 1174 36.96 68.74 -33.58
C LEU A 1174 38.35 68.34 -33.04
N PRO A 1175 38.53 67.16 -32.40
CA PRO A 1175 39.84 66.70 -31.93
C PRO A 1175 40.89 66.60 -33.05
N ILE A 1176 40.51 66.16 -34.26
CA ILE A 1176 41.43 66.07 -35.39
C ILE A 1176 41.80 67.46 -35.91
N LEU A 1177 40.86 68.42 -35.97
CA LEU A 1177 41.16 69.82 -36.32
C LEU A 1177 42.03 70.50 -35.27
N PHE A 1178 41.77 70.30 -33.96
CA PHE A 1178 42.61 70.83 -32.89
C PHE A 1178 44.01 70.18 -32.88
N GLY A 1179 44.11 68.87 -33.11
CA GLY A 1179 45.39 68.17 -33.27
C GLY A 1179 46.19 68.70 -34.46
N GLY A 1180 45.55 68.86 -35.63
CA GLY A 1180 46.16 69.46 -36.81
C GLY A 1180 46.61 70.91 -36.58
N ALA A 1181 45.79 71.72 -35.89
CA ALA A 1181 46.13 73.10 -35.53
C ALA A 1181 47.30 73.18 -34.54
N LEU A 1182 47.37 72.28 -33.56
CA LEU A 1182 48.48 72.21 -32.60
C LEU A 1182 49.79 71.75 -33.28
N ILE A 1183 49.72 70.80 -34.21
CA ILE A 1183 50.89 70.39 -35.01
C ILE A 1183 51.35 71.55 -35.92
N ALA A 1184 50.43 72.25 -36.59
CA ALA A 1184 50.76 73.41 -37.41
C ALA A 1184 51.36 74.56 -36.59
N ALA A 1185 50.81 74.84 -35.39
CA ALA A 1185 51.36 75.82 -34.46
C ALA A 1185 52.75 75.42 -33.97
N GLY A 1186 52.97 74.14 -33.63
CA GLY A 1186 54.28 73.61 -33.25
C GLY A 1186 55.34 73.78 -34.35
N VAL A 1187 54.98 73.50 -35.61
CA VAL A 1187 55.84 73.68 -36.79
C VAL A 1187 56.15 75.16 -37.06
N LEU A 1188 55.22 76.08 -36.79
CA LEU A 1188 55.41 77.53 -36.94
C LEU A 1188 56.26 78.14 -35.81
N VAL A 1189 56.01 77.76 -34.56
CA VAL A 1189 56.78 78.24 -33.39
C VAL A 1189 58.19 77.64 -33.39
N GLY A 1190 58.35 76.38 -33.80
CA GLY A 1190 59.64 75.69 -33.91
C GLY A 1190 60.60 76.26 -34.97
N ARG A 1191 60.18 77.24 -35.79
CA ARG A 1191 60.99 77.84 -36.87
C ARG A 1191 61.48 79.27 -36.63
N ARG A 1192 61.37 79.81 -35.41
CA ARG A 1192 61.88 81.16 -35.07
C ARG A 1192 62.69 81.24 -33.75
N LYS A 1193 63.80 80.48 -33.67
CA LYS A 1193 65.01 80.87 -32.92
C LYS A 1193 66.30 80.43 -33.63
N VAL A 1194 66.47 80.89 -34.86
CA VAL A 1194 67.78 81.07 -35.51
C VAL A 1194 67.76 82.47 -36.15
N ALA A 1195 68.88 83.18 -36.02
CA ALA A 1195 69.10 84.59 -36.39
C ALA A 1195 68.42 85.66 -35.50
N VAL A 1196 69.29 86.39 -34.77
CA VAL A 1196 69.11 87.65 -34.02
C VAL A 1196 68.01 87.65 -32.95
#